data_AF-A0A8T0B1V4-F1
#
_entry.id   AF-A0A8T0B1V4-F1
#
_cell.length_a   1.000
_cell.length_b   1.000
_cell.length_c   1.000
_cell.angle_alpha   90.00
_cell.angle_beta   90.00
_cell.angle_gamma   90.00
#
_symmetry.space_group_name_H-M   'P 1'
#
loop_
_entity.id
_entity.type
_entity.pdbx_description
1 polymer ?
#
loop_
_entity_poly.entity_id
_entity_poly.type
_entity_poly.pdbx_seq_one_letter_code
_entity_poly.pdbx_strand_id
1 'polypeptide(L)'
;MNGSMDSTSKEPVVVWAQDDMLKLLEAMKVNLPEKDLTKYKTTEAHLDWGKVAFNTYSAEMCRKKWLEVSREIRKFRTLTELIVDAQDYIKNPYKGKKLKKHPDFPKKPLTPYFRFFMEKRAKYAKLHPEMSNLDLTKILSKKYRELPERKKEKYVNDFLKEKESFELNMSKFKEAHPDLLENTSKKASNVPEKPMTPQQLWYNHEKKAYLKIHPEATSKDIKDSLGKNWTQLPDKKRLKWIHKSLEQHKLYEETMRLFIQQHPQLNLTQDDIVKTTLTKAERQLKDKFDGRPGKPPSNGYSMFCAELMSGMKDVPSTERMVMCSQRWKLLKQNEKDAYQKRCEQKKKEYEVEMNRYLCSISEEEQQRILAEQKMVGFKKLTGGASPGSKKGSKAKSGPVKPKRPISAMFIFAEEKRQKLHQERPELSDSELTRLLARMWTDLSDKKKEKYKNLEAVLKAESEKRGKEEQSKLPDPPKTAQEIWQHSVIGDYLARFKNDRPKAQKLMESTWNTMEKKEKIMWIKKAAEDQKRYEREVSEMRSPAVVIASVKKMKFEGEPKKPPSNGYQKFSQEMLSSGELNHLPMKERMTEIGSRWQSLPQKEKDRYKKIAEEKQKQYKLQLEQWLASLSSQEKAAYKEFISLKRRGTSKPGGTSAKQKAKAKTSDEEEDDEEEEEKESEEGSSSAEESEDGDDDEDDDNEDEDEEDEEAEDKENKSESSSSGSSSEDSSESDSE
;
A
#
# COMPACT_ATOMS: atom_id res chain seq x y z
N MET A 1 -71.33 31.15 -26.24
CA MET A 1 -70.99 29.99 -25.39
C MET A 1 -69.47 29.81 -25.35
N ASN A 2 -68.98 29.08 -24.34
CA ASN A 2 -67.69 28.37 -24.21
C ASN A 2 -66.45 28.99 -24.91
N GLY A 3 -65.38 29.40 -24.23
CA GLY A 3 -65.04 29.33 -22.80
C GLY A 3 -63.91 28.34 -22.52
N SER A 4 -62.72 28.86 -22.23
CA SER A 4 -61.65 28.18 -21.50
C SER A 4 -60.80 29.25 -20.82
N MET A 5 -60.65 29.17 -19.50
CA MET A 5 -59.72 29.99 -18.74
C MET A 5 -58.49 29.12 -18.47
N ASP A 6 -57.36 29.40 -19.12
CA ASP A 6 -56.07 28.85 -18.68
C ASP A 6 -55.63 29.58 -17.41
N SER A 7 -56.28 29.24 -16.30
CA SER A 7 -55.81 29.60 -14.97
C SER A 7 -54.63 28.71 -14.62
N THR A 8 -53.44 29.07 -15.13
CA THR A 8 -52.20 28.38 -14.82
C THR A 8 -51.87 28.54 -13.32
N SER A 9 -52.40 27.62 -12.51
CA SER A 9 -52.23 27.59 -11.07
C SER A 9 -50.74 27.55 -10.71
N LYS A 10 -50.19 28.67 -10.24
CA LYS A 10 -48.95 28.62 -9.47
C LYS A 10 -49.24 27.83 -8.21
N GLU A 11 -48.70 26.62 -8.12
CA GLU A 11 -48.69 25.85 -6.88
C GLU A 11 -48.23 26.78 -5.74
N PRO A 12 -48.91 26.80 -4.58
CA PRO A 12 -48.42 27.57 -3.45
C PRO A 12 -47.01 27.06 -3.12
N VAL A 13 -46.04 27.96 -3.03
CA VAL A 13 -44.65 27.61 -2.68
C VAL A 13 -44.64 27.18 -1.21
N VAL A 14 -44.83 25.88 -0.97
CA VAL A 14 -44.85 25.29 0.36
C VAL A 14 -43.46 25.49 0.98
N VAL A 15 -43.38 26.40 1.95
CA VAL A 15 -42.14 26.70 2.67
C VAL A 15 -41.93 25.60 3.70
N TRP A 16 -40.99 24.70 3.41
CA TRP A 16 -40.60 23.63 4.33
C TRP A 16 -39.81 24.21 5.52
N ALA A 17 -40.29 23.95 6.75
CA ALA A 17 -39.56 24.25 7.97
C ALA A 17 -38.31 23.35 8.09
N GLN A 18 -37.29 23.82 8.83
CA GLN A 18 -36.07 23.05 9.07
C GLN A 18 -36.38 21.69 9.72
N ASP A 19 -37.26 21.68 10.72
CA ASP A 19 -37.68 20.45 11.41
C ASP A 19 -38.44 19.50 10.50
N ASP A 20 -39.21 19.99 9.52
CA ASP A 20 -39.90 19.13 8.55
C ASP A 20 -38.93 18.55 7.52
N MET A 21 -37.90 19.29 7.11
CA MET A 21 -36.81 18.74 6.30
C MET A 21 -36.00 17.69 7.07
N LEU A 22 -35.84 17.82 8.40
CA LEU A 22 -35.22 16.79 9.24
C LEU A 22 -36.13 15.58 9.47
N LYS A 23 -37.45 15.77 9.68
CA LYS A 23 -38.45 14.69 9.75
C LYS A 23 -38.51 13.89 8.46
N LEU A 24 -38.45 14.54 7.29
CA LEU A 24 -38.34 13.88 6.00
C LEU A 24 -37.15 12.92 5.96
N LEU A 25 -35.98 13.37 6.41
CA LEU A 25 -34.76 12.57 6.39
C LEU A 25 -34.80 11.40 7.39
N GLU A 26 -35.40 11.59 8.56
CA GLU A 26 -35.59 10.50 9.52
C GLU A 26 -36.66 9.50 9.02
N ALA A 27 -37.75 9.98 8.41
CA ALA A 27 -38.76 9.12 7.77
C ALA A 27 -38.18 8.34 6.57
N MET A 28 -37.27 8.94 5.79
CA MET A 28 -36.49 8.22 4.78
C MET A 28 -35.64 7.12 5.42
N LYS A 29 -34.85 7.46 6.45
CA LYS A 29 -33.95 6.54 7.16
C LYS A 29 -34.67 5.34 7.78
N VAL A 30 -35.83 5.56 8.41
CA VAL A 30 -36.70 4.50 8.97
C VAL A 30 -37.28 3.57 7.89
N ASN A 31 -37.32 4.01 6.62
CA ASN A 31 -37.74 3.21 5.48
C ASN A 31 -36.57 2.64 4.65
N LEU A 32 -35.32 2.73 5.13
CA LEU A 32 -34.16 2.05 4.54
C LEU A 32 -33.96 0.65 5.15
N PRO A 33 -33.33 -0.29 4.42
CA PRO A 33 -32.83 -1.52 5.03
C PRO A 33 -31.70 -1.22 6.03
N GLU A 34 -31.64 -1.96 7.13
CA GLU A 34 -30.64 -1.80 8.21
C GLU A 34 -29.17 -1.84 7.72
N LYS A 35 -28.92 -2.53 6.59
CA LYS A 35 -27.62 -2.56 5.91
C LYS A 35 -27.77 -2.13 4.44
N ASP A 36 -27.90 -0.81 4.21
CA ASP A 36 -27.84 -0.22 2.86
C ASP A 36 -26.42 -0.28 2.27
N LEU A 37 -26.05 -1.44 1.77
CA LEU A 37 -24.76 -1.68 1.08
C LEU A 37 -24.86 -1.36 -0.43
N THR A 38 -25.84 -0.57 -0.87
CA THR A 38 -26.09 -0.32 -2.29
C THR A 38 -25.86 1.14 -2.67
N LYS A 39 -25.44 1.39 -3.93
CA LYS A 39 -25.25 2.75 -4.44
C LYS A 39 -26.57 3.51 -4.36
N TYR A 40 -26.59 4.70 -3.75
CA TYR A 40 -27.82 5.36 -3.29
C TYR A 40 -28.97 5.43 -4.30
N LYS A 41 -28.69 5.56 -5.62
CA LYS A 41 -29.72 5.57 -6.68
C LYS A 41 -30.57 4.31 -6.70
N THR A 42 -29.99 3.17 -6.32
CA THR A 42 -30.68 1.89 -6.19
C THR A 42 -31.64 1.92 -5.01
N THR A 43 -31.17 2.35 -3.83
CA THR A 43 -32.00 2.48 -2.63
C THR A 43 -33.11 3.53 -2.82
N GLU A 44 -32.78 4.69 -3.39
CA GLU A 44 -33.69 5.81 -3.73
C GLU A 44 -34.82 5.40 -4.69
N ALA A 45 -34.53 4.50 -5.63
CA ALA A 45 -35.51 4.00 -6.60
C ALA A 45 -36.48 2.94 -6.02
N HIS A 46 -36.09 2.25 -4.95
CA HIS A 46 -36.93 1.25 -4.26
C HIS A 46 -37.58 1.80 -2.98
N LEU A 47 -37.27 3.04 -2.58
CA LEU A 47 -37.81 3.68 -1.40
C LEU A 47 -39.33 3.91 -1.55
N ASP A 48 -40.10 3.43 -0.57
CA ASP A 48 -41.55 3.61 -0.54
C ASP A 48 -41.91 5.03 -0.08
N TRP A 49 -41.97 5.94 -1.05
CA TRP A 49 -42.35 7.34 -0.82
C TRP A 49 -43.75 7.51 -0.20
N GLY A 50 -44.61 6.49 -0.26
CA GLY A 50 -45.90 6.46 0.46
C GLY A 50 -45.75 6.34 1.97
N LYS A 51 -44.72 5.63 2.46
CA LYS A 51 -44.35 5.55 3.88
C LYS A 51 -43.44 6.69 4.36
N VAL A 52 -42.83 7.42 3.43
CA VAL A 52 -42.02 8.63 3.69
C VAL A 52 -42.89 9.91 3.67
N ALA A 53 -44.15 9.82 3.23
CA ALA A 53 -45.13 10.90 3.35
C ALA A 53 -45.51 11.13 4.82
N PHE A 54 -45.60 12.39 5.25
CA PHE A 54 -45.92 12.74 6.65
C PHE A 54 -46.60 14.12 6.73
N ASN A 55 -47.36 14.36 7.80
CA ASN A 55 -48.15 15.58 8.00
C ASN A 55 -49.04 15.89 6.77
N THR A 56 -48.87 17.06 6.16
CA THR A 56 -49.55 17.50 4.93
C THR A 56 -48.72 17.28 3.66
N TYR A 57 -47.51 16.73 3.76
CA TYR A 57 -46.60 16.53 2.63
C TYR A 57 -46.87 15.18 1.96
N SER A 58 -47.28 15.21 0.68
CA SER A 58 -47.48 13.99 -0.11
C SER A 58 -46.15 13.30 -0.44
N ALA A 59 -46.22 12.02 -0.84
CA ALA A 59 -45.09 11.24 -1.32
C ALA A 59 -44.26 11.98 -2.39
N GLU A 60 -44.93 12.69 -3.30
CA GLU A 60 -44.30 13.48 -4.36
C GLU A 60 -43.63 14.75 -3.83
N MET A 61 -44.22 15.41 -2.82
CA MET A 61 -43.60 16.58 -2.16
C MET A 61 -42.33 16.16 -1.41
N CYS A 62 -42.37 15.06 -0.66
CA CYS A 62 -41.22 14.47 0.02
C CYS A 62 -40.09 14.15 -0.98
N ARG A 63 -40.43 13.47 -2.09
CA ARG A 63 -39.47 13.14 -3.16
C ARG A 63 -38.88 14.38 -3.85
N LYS A 64 -39.71 15.38 -4.17
CA LYS A 64 -39.32 16.67 -4.77
C LYS A 64 -38.35 17.42 -3.84
N LYS A 65 -38.60 17.39 -2.52
CA LYS A 65 -37.73 18.04 -1.53
C LYS A 65 -36.40 17.29 -1.30
N TRP A 66 -36.41 15.95 -1.28
CA TRP A 66 -35.18 15.17 -1.26
C TRP A 66 -34.29 15.42 -2.50
N LEU A 67 -34.89 15.53 -3.70
CA LEU A 67 -34.13 15.84 -4.93
C LEU A 67 -33.50 17.25 -4.89
N GLU A 68 -34.14 18.21 -4.23
CA GLU A 68 -33.59 19.55 -3.98
C GLU A 68 -32.40 19.50 -3.01
N VAL A 69 -32.58 18.87 -1.83
CA VAL A 69 -31.54 18.78 -0.79
C VAL A 69 -30.34 17.96 -1.28
N SER A 70 -30.58 16.80 -1.89
CA SER A 70 -29.51 15.91 -2.36
C SER A 70 -28.61 16.57 -3.41
N ARG A 71 -29.11 17.51 -4.22
CA ARG A 71 -28.29 18.26 -5.20
C ARG A 71 -27.17 19.08 -4.54
N GLU A 72 -27.36 19.46 -3.28
CA GLU A 72 -26.47 20.37 -2.56
C GLU A 72 -25.33 19.67 -1.79
N ILE A 73 -25.29 18.32 -1.84
CA ILE A 73 -24.34 17.41 -1.16
C ILE A 73 -23.66 16.43 -2.17
N ARG A 74 -22.65 15.67 -1.72
CA ARG A 74 -21.76 14.87 -2.61
C ARG A 74 -22.28 13.45 -2.87
N LYS A 75 -22.82 13.22 -4.08
CA LYS A 75 -23.54 11.98 -4.49
C LYS A 75 -22.67 10.74 -4.80
N PHE A 76 -21.75 10.37 -3.89
CA PHE A 76 -20.78 9.27 -4.07
C PHE A 76 -20.85 8.15 -3.01
N ARG A 77 -21.94 8.08 -2.23
CA ARG A 77 -22.09 7.20 -1.06
C ARG A 77 -23.40 6.39 -1.09
N THR A 78 -23.69 5.63 -0.02
CA THR A 78 -24.99 4.97 0.23
C THR A 78 -26.10 6.00 0.51
N LEU A 79 -27.37 5.58 0.53
CA LEU A 79 -28.46 6.50 0.85
C LEU A 79 -28.48 6.86 2.34
N THR A 80 -28.12 5.93 3.23
CA THR A 80 -27.96 6.18 4.67
C THR A 80 -26.93 7.26 4.97
N GLU A 81 -25.74 7.20 4.35
CA GLU A 81 -24.71 8.24 4.52
C GLU A 81 -25.14 9.59 3.92
N LEU A 82 -25.79 9.58 2.74
CA LEU A 82 -26.31 10.79 2.13
C LEU A 82 -27.42 11.45 2.96
N ILE A 83 -28.16 10.68 3.76
CA ILE A 83 -29.10 11.23 4.75
C ILE A 83 -28.34 11.96 5.87
N VAL A 84 -27.20 11.44 6.35
CA VAL A 84 -26.37 12.13 7.36
C VAL A 84 -25.81 13.44 6.80
N ASP A 85 -25.21 13.41 5.59
CA ASP A 85 -24.75 14.60 4.86
C ASP A 85 -25.89 15.62 4.64
N ALA A 86 -27.11 15.14 4.34
CA ALA A 86 -28.29 15.98 4.14
C ALA A 86 -28.77 16.62 5.46
N GLN A 87 -28.80 15.88 6.57
CA GLN A 87 -29.15 16.41 7.90
C GLN A 87 -28.14 17.48 8.32
N ASP A 88 -26.86 17.23 8.09
CA ASP A 88 -25.76 18.14 8.45
C ASP A 88 -25.74 19.40 7.56
N TYR A 89 -26.11 19.28 6.28
CA TYR A 89 -26.35 20.42 5.39
C TYR A 89 -27.59 21.24 5.78
N ILE A 90 -28.72 20.61 6.13
CA ILE A 90 -29.93 21.31 6.58
C ILE A 90 -29.67 22.08 7.88
N LYS A 91 -28.93 21.48 8.82
CA LYS A 91 -28.53 22.13 10.08
C LYS A 91 -27.53 23.28 9.84
N ASN A 92 -26.59 23.11 8.91
CA ASN A 92 -25.52 24.09 8.64
C ASN A 92 -25.34 24.38 7.13
N PRO A 93 -26.26 25.12 6.46
CA PRO A 93 -26.23 25.29 5.00
C PRO A 93 -24.98 26.00 4.44
N TYR A 94 -24.29 26.77 5.29
CA TYR A 94 -23.11 27.56 4.94
C TYR A 94 -21.78 26.92 5.35
N LYS A 95 -21.78 25.65 5.78
CA LYS A 95 -20.57 24.92 6.19
C LYS A 95 -19.53 24.80 5.06
N GLY A 96 -18.25 24.83 5.42
CA GLY A 96 -17.14 24.57 4.48
C GLY A 96 -17.10 25.51 3.26
N LYS A 97 -17.14 24.97 2.03
CA LYS A 97 -17.01 25.76 0.79
C LYS A 97 -18.09 26.85 0.62
N LYS A 98 -19.26 26.70 1.27
CA LYS A 98 -20.37 27.67 1.20
C LYS A 98 -20.23 28.85 2.20
N LEU A 99 -19.24 28.85 3.10
CA LEU A 99 -19.09 29.85 4.17
C LEU A 99 -18.99 31.30 3.68
N LYS A 100 -18.26 31.52 2.57
CA LYS A 100 -18.13 32.83 1.92
C LYS A 100 -19.44 33.36 1.30
N LYS A 101 -20.53 32.58 1.34
CA LYS A 101 -21.87 32.95 0.88
C LYS A 101 -22.86 33.21 2.03
N HIS A 102 -22.46 33.01 3.30
CA HIS A 102 -23.32 33.34 4.44
C HIS A 102 -23.63 34.85 4.43
N PRO A 103 -24.88 35.31 4.66
CA PRO A 103 -25.25 36.72 4.57
C PRO A 103 -24.34 37.63 5.40
N ASP A 104 -24.08 37.22 6.64
CA ASP A 104 -23.28 37.97 7.62
C ASP A 104 -21.76 37.74 7.52
N PHE A 105 -21.28 36.92 6.56
CA PHE A 105 -19.83 36.70 6.40
C PHE A 105 -19.17 37.99 5.91
N PRO A 106 -18.23 38.59 6.67
CA PRO A 106 -17.65 39.87 6.29
C PRO A 106 -16.90 39.79 4.96
N LYS A 107 -17.20 40.71 4.05
CA LYS A 107 -16.51 40.84 2.76
C LYS A 107 -15.17 41.55 2.98
N LYS A 108 -14.10 41.04 2.38
CA LYS A 108 -12.77 41.65 2.48
C LYS A 108 -12.79 43.09 1.97
N PRO A 109 -12.06 44.02 2.61
CA PRO A 109 -11.92 45.40 2.13
C PRO A 109 -11.27 45.44 0.74
N LEU A 110 -11.67 46.40 -0.08
CA LEU A 110 -11.04 46.62 -1.40
C LEU A 110 -9.67 47.26 -1.22
N THR A 111 -8.63 46.66 -1.80
CA THR A 111 -7.28 47.25 -1.75
C THR A 111 -7.25 48.64 -2.40
N PRO A 112 -6.28 49.51 -2.07
CA PRO A 112 -6.26 50.90 -2.55
C PRO A 112 -6.38 51.03 -4.08
N TYR A 113 -5.72 50.14 -4.82
CA TYR A 113 -5.87 50.05 -6.28
C TYR A 113 -7.28 49.64 -6.71
N PHE A 114 -7.84 48.56 -6.16
CA PHE A 114 -9.19 48.11 -6.52
C PHE A 114 -10.27 49.14 -6.13
N ARG A 115 -10.05 49.90 -5.06
CA ARG A 115 -10.92 51.00 -4.64
C ARG A 115 -10.93 52.15 -5.64
N PHE A 116 -9.75 52.59 -6.09
CA PHE A 116 -9.61 53.55 -7.20
C PHE A 116 -10.23 53.01 -8.50
N PHE A 117 -9.91 51.76 -8.86
CA PHE A 117 -10.39 51.11 -10.07
C PHE A 117 -11.91 51.10 -10.13
N MET A 118 -12.61 50.65 -9.07
CA MET A 118 -14.08 50.70 -9.02
C MET A 118 -14.64 52.13 -9.17
N GLU A 119 -14.04 53.12 -8.49
CA GLU A 119 -14.52 54.51 -8.52
C GLU A 119 -14.31 55.21 -9.88
N LYS A 120 -13.27 54.84 -10.64
CA LYS A 120 -12.99 55.42 -11.97
C LYS A 120 -13.56 54.58 -13.13
N ARG A 121 -13.62 53.26 -13.02
CA ARG A 121 -14.14 52.33 -14.05
C ARG A 121 -15.52 52.74 -14.55
N ALA A 122 -16.46 53.01 -13.64
CA ALA A 122 -17.83 53.41 -14.00
C ALA A 122 -17.92 54.79 -14.70
N LYS A 123 -16.86 55.61 -14.62
CA LYS A 123 -16.74 56.90 -15.31
C LYS A 123 -16.08 56.73 -16.67
N TYR A 124 -14.92 56.06 -16.72
CA TYR A 124 -14.19 55.81 -17.98
C TYR A 124 -14.98 54.90 -18.93
N ALA A 125 -15.74 53.91 -18.45
CA ALA A 125 -16.62 53.08 -19.29
C ALA A 125 -17.78 53.87 -19.93
N LYS A 126 -18.16 55.03 -19.37
CA LYS A 126 -19.15 55.95 -19.98
C LYS A 126 -18.50 56.94 -20.94
N LEU A 127 -17.23 57.30 -20.70
CA LEU A 127 -16.44 58.17 -21.59
C LEU A 127 -15.91 57.42 -22.83
N HIS A 128 -15.75 56.09 -22.72
CA HIS A 128 -15.29 55.22 -23.80
C HIS A 128 -16.16 53.96 -23.93
N PRO A 129 -17.42 54.06 -24.38
CA PRO A 129 -18.32 52.90 -24.47
C PRO A 129 -17.84 51.81 -25.44
N GLU A 130 -17.00 52.18 -26.43
CA GLU A 130 -16.45 51.29 -27.44
C GLU A 130 -15.16 50.58 -27.00
N MET A 131 -14.51 51.01 -25.91
CA MET A 131 -13.27 50.37 -25.45
C MET A 131 -13.53 49.13 -24.61
N SER A 132 -12.72 48.10 -24.84
CA SER A 132 -12.78 46.85 -24.09
C SER A 132 -12.59 47.06 -22.59
N ASN A 133 -13.31 46.25 -21.81
CA ASN A 133 -13.13 46.05 -20.38
C ASN A 133 -11.65 45.78 -20.00
N LEU A 134 -10.91 45.09 -20.88
CA LEU A 134 -9.50 44.75 -20.70
C LEU A 134 -8.60 46.00 -20.84
N ASP A 135 -8.80 46.80 -21.88
CA ASP A 135 -8.00 48.01 -22.13
C ASP A 135 -8.34 49.13 -21.16
N LEU A 136 -9.62 49.24 -20.77
CA LEU A 136 -10.08 50.06 -19.64
C LEU A 136 -9.30 49.73 -18.35
N THR A 137 -8.98 48.45 -18.13
CA THR A 137 -8.23 47.99 -16.96
C THR A 137 -6.73 48.27 -17.09
N LYS A 138 -6.13 48.11 -18.28
CA LYS A 138 -4.75 48.53 -18.56
C LYS A 138 -4.55 50.04 -18.37
N ILE A 139 -5.49 50.85 -18.86
CA ILE A 139 -5.47 52.32 -18.71
C ILE A 139 -5.60 52.71 -17.23
N LEU A 140 -6.51 52.10 -16.48
CA LEU A 140 -6.69 52.42 -15.06
C LEU A 140 -5.54 51.93 -14.17
N SER A 141 -4.88 50.81 -14.49
CA SER A 141 -3.68 50.37 -13.77
C SER A 141 -2.49 51.31 -14.01
N LYS A 142 -2.30 51.79 -15.25
CA LYS A 142 -1.33 52.84 -15.59
C LYS A 142 -1.67 54.15 -14.86
N LYS A 143 -2.91 54.61 -14.92
CA LYS A 143 -3.35 55.85 -14.24
C LYS A 143 -3.22 55.78 -12.72
N TYR A 144 -3.40 54.61 -12.09
CA TYR A 144 -3.15 54.46 -10.65
C TYR A 144 -1.66 54.55 -10.31
N ARG A 145 -0.79 53.96 -11.15
CA ARG A 145 0.68 54.04 -11.01
C ARG A 145 1.16 55.50 -11.09
N GLU A 146 0.62 56.25 -12.05
CA GLU A 146 0.84 57.68 -12.30
C GLU A 146 0.22 58.63 -11.25
N LEU A 147 -0.61 58.15 -10.30
CA LEU A 147 -1.13 59.02 -9.24
C LEU A 147 0.01 59.47 -8.30
N PRO A 148 0.06 60.74 -7.89
CA PRO A 148 0.94 61.16 -6.80
C PRO A 148 0.46 60.62 -5.46
N GLU A 149 1.34 60.03 -4.65
CA GLU A 149 1.52 60.44 -3.25
C GLU A 149 0.21 60.55 -2.44
N ARG A 150 -0.06 61.80 -2.03
CA ARG A 150 -1.27 62.31 -1.34
C ARG A 150 -2.62 61.86 -1.92
N LYS A 151 -2.69 61.47 -3.21
CA LYS A 151 -3.92 60.96 -3.85
C LYS A 151 -4.08 59.44 -3.70
N LYS A 152 -2.98 58.68 -3.63
CA LYS A 152 -3.01 57.25 -3.26
C LYS A 152 -3.22 57.09 -1.76
N GLU A 153 -2.57 57.92 -0.96
CA GLU A 153 -2.70 58.00 0.51
C GLU A 153 -4.15 57.97 0.97
N LYS A 154 -5.06 58.70 0.30
CA LYS A 154 -6.49 58.64 0.58
C LYS A 154 -7.06 57.21 0.45
N TYR A 155 -6.78 56.51 -0.65
CA TYR A 155 -7.25 55.14 -0.88
C TYR A 155 -6.56 54.12 0.05
N VAL A 156 -5.34 54.42 0.54
CA VAL A 156 -4.65 53.65 1.60
C VAL A 156 -5.38 53.81 2.93
N ASN A 157 -5.70 55.03 3.34
CA ASN A 157 -6.41 55.30 4.60
C ASN A 157 -7.86 54.76 4.57
N ASP A 158 -8.56 54.89 3.44
CA ASP A 158 -9.88 54.26 3.21
C ASP A 158 -9.80 52.72 3.36
N PHE A 159 -8.73 52.08 2.87
CA PHE A 159 -8.50 50.63 3.01
C PHE A 159 -8.15 50.21 4.44
N LEU A 160 -7.28 50.95 5.15
CA LEU A 160 -6.89 50.65 6.53
C LEU A 160 -8.09 50.71 7.47
N LYS A 161 -8.95 51.73 7.33
CA LYS A 161 -10.18 51.87 8.10
C LYS A 161 -11.19 50.75 7.81
N GLU A 162 -11.34 50.35 6.55
CA GLU A 162 -12.21 49.22 6.22
C GLU A 162 -11.63 47.88 6.68
N LYS A 163 -10.30 47.70 6.66
CA LYS A 163 -9.62 46.53 7.22
C LYS A 163 -9.90 46.38 8.71
N GLU A 164 -9.77 47.45 9.50
CA GLU A 164 -10.14 47.45 10.93
C GLU A 164 -11.61 47.07 11.13
N SER A 165 -12.53 47.67 10.37
CA SER A 165 -13.95 47.32 10.44
C SER A 165 -14.25 45.87 10.04
N PHE A 166 -13.51 45.32 9.07
CA PHE A 166 -13.58 43.94 8.63
C PHE A 166 -13.03 42.98 9.70
N GLU A 167 -11.94 43.33 10.38
CA GLU A 167 -11.37 42.53 11.47
C GLU A 167 -12.30 42.49 12.68
N LEU A 168 -12.92 43.62 13.06
CA LEU A 168 -13.95 43.68 14.09
C LEU A 168 -15.20 42.85 13.73
N ASN A 169 -15.74 43.03 12.52
CA ASN A 169 -16.90 42.26 12.07
C ASN A 169 -16.58 40.76 11.90
N MET A 170 -15.33 40.41 11.59
CA MET A 170 -14.84 39.03 11.54
C MET A 170 -14.63 38.42 12.93
N SER A 171 -14.43 39.23 13.98
CA SER A 171 -14.53 38.74 15.37
C SER A 171 -15.98 38.43 15.73
N LYS A 172 -16.88 39.40 15.53
CA LYS A 172 -18.33 39.22 15.78
C LYS A 172 -18.93 38.03 15.02
N PHE A 173 -18.52 37.81 13.77
CA PHE A 173 -18.94 36.65 12.97
C PHE A 173 -18.43 35.31 13.56
N LYS A 174 -17.22 35.27 14.16
CA LYS A 174 -16.72 34.08 14.87
C LYS A 174 -17.44 33.83 16.19
N GLU A 175 -17.79 34.90 16.90
CA GLU A 175 -18.52 34.85 18.17
C GLU A 175 -19.97 34.39 17.95
N ALA A 176 -20.62 34.84 16.87
CA ALA A 176 -22.00 34.50 16.53
C ALA A 176 -22.16 33.15 15.79
N HIS A 177 -21.13 32.67 15.08
CA HIS A 177 -21.21 31.44 14.26
C HIS A 177 -20.01 30.50 14.44
N PRO A 178 -19.68 30.04 15.67
CA PRO A 178 -18.54 29.17 15.93
C PRO A 178 -18.55 27.88 15.09
N ASP A 179 -19.69 27.20 15.04
CA ASP A 179 -19.93 25.93 14.32
C ASP A 179 -19.57 25.99 12.83
N LEU A 180 -19.74 27.16 12.20
CA LEU A 180 -19.43 27.37 10.78
C LEU A 180 -17.93 27.52 10.50
N LEU A 181 -17.13 27.81 11.52
CA LEU A 181 -15.70 28.15 11.42
C LEU A 181 -14.75 27.06 11.93
N GLU A 182 -15.18 26.13 12.78
CA GLU A 182 -14.35 25.00 13.25
C GLU A 182 -13.90 24.05 12.12
N ASN A 183 -14.56 24.14 10.97
CA ASN A 183 -14.75 23.03 10.05
C ASN A 183 -13.62 22.79 9.02
N THR A 184 -12.38 23.11 9.35
CA THR A 184 -11.18 22.75 8.54
C THR A 184 -9.98 22.24 9.32
N SER A 185 -9.98 22.31 10.67
CA SER A 185 -8.92 21.72 11.49
C SER A 185 -9.34 21.24 12.88
N LYS A 186 -10.48 21.73 13.43
CA LYS A 186 -10.85 21.47 14.83
C LYS A 186 -11.93 20.42 15.06
N LYS A 187 -12.61 19.90 14.02
CA LYS A 187 -13.55 18.78 14.19
C LYS A 187 -12.92 17.45 14.62
N ALA A 188 -11.59 17.39 14.70
CA ALA A 188 -10.84 16.34 15.35
C ALA A 188 -10.35 16.78 16.75
N SER A 189 -11.13 17.57 17.50
CA SER A 189 -10.71 18.28 18.73
C SER A 189 -10.08 17.40 19.80
N ASN A 190 -10.49 16.14 19.87
CA ASN A 190 -10.01 15.18 20.86
C ASN A 190 -8.86 14.33 20.31
N VAL A 191 -8.68 14.28 18.97
CA VAL A 191 -7.59 13.56 18.31
C VAL A 191 -6.31 14.39 18.41
N PRO A 192 -5.20 13.86 18.97
CA PRO A 192 -3.93 14.56 19.05
C PRO A 192 -3.44 15.16 17.71
N GLU A 193 -2.92 16.38 17.74
CA GLU A 193 -2.40 17.06 16.55
C GLU A 193 -1.16 16.34 15.97
N LYS A 194 -1.09 16.22 14.64
CA LYS A 194 0.04 15.56 13.95
C LYS A 194 1.36 16.32 14.18
N PRO A 195 2.46 15.64 14.51
CA PRO A 195 3.69 16.27 14.98
C PRO A 195 4.45 16.96 13.84
N MET A 196 5.07 18.10 14.14
CA MET A 196 5.69 18.95 13.14
C MET A 196 7.06 18.41 12.67
N THR A 197 7.35 18.57 11.39
CA THR A 197 8.67 18.27 10.80
C THR A 197 9.75 19.25 11.31
N PRO A 198 11.05 18.91 11.22
CA PRO A 198 12.13 19.76 11.69
C PRO A 198 12.13 21.14 11.00
N GLN A 199 11.91 21.16 9.68
CA GLN A 199 11.79 22.38 8.90
C GLN A 199 10.60 23.25 9.33
N GLN A 200 9.44 22.66 9.64
CA GLN A 200 8.27 23.41 10.11
C GLN A 200 8.49 24.02 11.50
N LEU A 201 9.12 23.28 12.43
CA LEU A 201 9.46 23.79 13.75
C LEU A 201 10.42 24.97 13.69
N TRP A 202 11.45 24.86 12.86
CA TRP A 202 12.38 25.95 12.59
C TRP A 202 11.67 27.14 11.92
N TYR A 203 10.89 26.90 10.87
CA TYR A 203 10.17 27.97 10.15
C TYR A 203 9.20 28.72 11.05
N ASN A 204 8.46 28.04 11.93
CA ASN A 204 7.57 28.68 12.90
C ASN A 204 8.34 29.50 13.95
N HIS A 205 9.52 29.04 14.37
CA HIS A 205 10.41 29.78 15.27
C HIS A 205 10.95 31.06 14.61
N GLU A 206 11.56 30.96 13.43
CA GLU A 206 12.09 32.12 12.72
C GLU A 206 10.99 33.06 12.24
N LYS A 207 9.82 32.55 11.82
CA LYS A 207 8.66 33.40 11.49
C LYS A 207 8.23 34.26 12.68
N LYS A 208 8.24 33.71 13.90
CA LYS A 208 7.91 34.46 15.12
C LYS A 208 8.99 35.49 15.45
N ALA A 209 10.27 35.21 15.20
CA ALA A 209 11.35 36.18 15.34
C ALA A 209 11.27 37.29 14.27
N TYR A 210 11.05 36.93 13.01
CA TYR A 210 10.95 37.85 11.87
C TYR A 210 9.77 38.80 12.02
N LEU A 211 8.57 38.31 12.38
CA LEU A 211 7.41 39.16 12.65
C LEU A 211 7.59 40.09 13.86
N LYS A 212 8.49 39.77 14.81
CA LYS A 212 8.83 40.68 15.92
C LYS A 212 9.71 41.85 15.45
N ILE A 213 10.49 41.66 14.39
CA ILE A 213 11.38 42.68 13.81
C ILE A 213 10.67 43.46 12.69
N HIS A 214 9.77 42.80 11.96
CA HIS A 214 9.00 43.36 10.85
C HIS A 214 7.49 43.07 11.06
N PRO A 215 6.78 43.83 11.91
CA PRO A 215 5.36 43.59 12.21
C PRO A 215 4.42 43.67 11.01
N GLU A 216 4.79 44.46 10.00
CA GLU A 216 4.00 44.65 8.76
C GLU A 216 4.34 43.64 7.64
N ALA A 217 5.29 42.71 7.87
CA ALA A 217 5.76 41.80 6.84
C ALA A 217 4.65 40.86 6.33
N THR A 218 4.53 40.78 5.00
CA THR A 218 3.59 39.91 4.31
C THR A 218 4.01 38.44 4.44
N SER A 219 3.05 37.52 4.38
CA SER A 219 3.33 36.08 4.24
C SER A 219 4.24 35.72 3.05
N LYS A 220 4.28 36.55 1.99
CA LYS A 220 5.24 36.40 0.88
C LYS A 220 6.65 36.73 1.35
N ASP A 221 6.87 37.91 1.89
CA ASP A 221 8.17 38.41 2.38
C ASP A 221 8.81 37.43 3.39
N ILE A 222 7.99 36.86 4.28
CA ILE A 222 8.40 35.82 5.24
C ILE A 222 8.78 34.51 4.53
N LYS A 223 8.02 34.07 3.51
CA LYS A 223 8.30 32.86 2.74
C LYS A 223 9.58 33.01 1.91
N ASP A 224 9.77 34.17 1.29
CA ASP A 224 10.89 34.43 0.38
C ASP A 224 12.20 34.64 1.17
N SER A 225 12.14 35.32 2.34
CA SER A 225 13.30 35.50 3.22
C SER A 225 13.71 34.23 3.99
N LEU A 226 12.77 33.40 4.45
CA LEU A 226 13.07 32.19 5.23
C LEU A 226 13.19 30.92 4.38
N GLY A 227 12.49 30.83 3.23
CA GLY A 227 12.36 29.58 2.48
C GLY A 227 13.69 28.96 2.02
N LYS A 228 14.70 29.80 1.74
CA LYS A 228 16.04 29.36 1.35
C LYS A 228 16.99 29.09 2.53
N ASN A 229 16.65 29.52 3.74
CA ASN A 229 17.61 29.49 4.85
C ASN A 229 17.73 28.11 5.50
N TRP A 230 16.66 27.29 5.52
CA TRP A 230 16.67 25.94 6.08
C TRP A 230 17.77 25.04 5.48
N THR A 231 17.94 25.06 4.16
CA THR A 231 18.94 24.24 3.47
C THR A 231 20.37 24.72 3.70
N GLN A 232 20.54 26.02 3.99
CA GLN A 232 21.82 26.68 4.30
C GLN A 232 22.20 26.61 5.79
N LEU A 233 21.30 26.15 6.68
CA LEU A 233 21.63 25.99 8.09
C LEU A 233 22.77 24.97 8.30
N PRO A 234 23.78 25.30 9.14
CA PRO A 234 24.79 24.34 9.56
C PRO A 234 24.18 23.06 10.16
N ASP A 235 24.79 21.90 9.88
CA ASP A 235 24.38 20.57 10.34
C ASP A 235 23.97 20.56 11.83
N LYS A 236 24.78 21.13 12.73
CA LYS A 236 24.49 21.22 14.17
C LYS A 236 23.21 22.00 14.49
N LYS A 237 22.87 23.05 13.72
CA LYS A 237 21.61 23.81 13.90
C LYS A 237 20.41 23.01 13.39
N ARG A 238 20.53 22.30 12.26
CA ARG A 238 19.47 21.41 11.75
C ARG A 238 19.19 20.26 12.71
N LEU A 239 20.24 19.65 13.27
CA LEU A 239 20.13 18.54 14.22
C LEU A 239 19.31 18.90 15.47
N LYS A 240 19.42 20.13 15.99
CA LYS A 240 18.58 20.61 17.12
C LYS A 240 17.08 20.48 16.81
N TRP A 241 16.66 20.83 15.60
CA TRP A 241 15.27 20.75 15.17
C TRP A 241 14.84 19.32 14.82
N ILE A 242 15.76 18.49 14.34
CA ILE A 242 15.54 17.05 14.12
C ILE A 242 15.25 16.35 15.45
N HIS A 243 16.04 16.61 16.49
CA HIS A 243 15.79 16.07 17.84
C HIS A 243 14.44 16.54 18.40
N LYS A 244 14.11 17.84 18.29
CA LYS A 244 12.83 18.37 18.76
C LYS A 244 11.61 17.79 18.00
N SER A 245 11.75 17.54 16.70
CA SER A 245 10.70 16.88 15.90
C SER A 245 10.49 15.43 16.31
N LEU A 246 11.57 14.69 16.61
CA LEU A 246 11.48 13.31 17.12
C LEU A 246 10.89 13.23 18.54
N GLU A 247 11.22 14.19 19.40
CA GLU A 247 10.65 14.30 20.76
C GLU A 247 9.14 14.53 20.71
N GLN A 248 8.68 15.47 19.86
CA GLN A 248 7.25 15.67 19.60
C GLN A 248 6.59 14.46 18.92
N HIS A 249 7.28 13.79 18.02
CA HIS A 249 6.78 12.59 17.35
C HIS A 249 6.55 11.45 18.35
N LYS A 250 7.50 11.19 19.27
CA LYS A 250 7.32 10.19 20.34
C LYS A 250 6.13 10.53 21.25
N LEU A 251 6.01 11.78 21.70
CA LEU A 251 4.89 12.22 22.54
C LEU A 251 3.54 12.05 21.82
N TYR A 252 3.50 12.33 20.50
CA TYR A 252 2.33 12.09 19.67
C TYR A 252 2.00 10.59 19.54
N GLU A 253 2.98 9.71 19.30
CA GLU A 253 2.76 8.26 19.23
C GLU A 253 2.17 7.71 20.54
N GLU A 254 2.69 8.16 21.68
CA GLU A 254 2.19 7.79 23.01
C GLU A 254 0.76 8.31 23.26
N THR A 255 0.51 9.60 23.00
CA THR A 255 -0.82 10.21 23.17
C THR A 255 -1.86 9.59 22.23
N MET A 256 -1.48 9.26 20.99
CA MET A 256 -2.35 8.60 20.03
C MET A 256 -2.68 7.17 20.40
N ARG A 257 -1.74 6.44 21.00
CA ARG A 257 -1.99 5.08 21.49
C ARG A 257 -3.00 5.06 22.65
N LEU A 258 -2.88 6.02 23.57
CA LEU A 258 -3.86 6.23 24.64
C LEU A 258 -5.22 6.68 24.07
N PHE A 259 -5.22 7.55 23.07
CA PHE A 259 -6.45 8.01 22.41
C PHE A 259 -7.20 6.87 21.72
N ILE A 260 -6.50 6.01 20.96
CA ILE A 260 -7.08 4.80 20.34
C ILE A 260 -7.68 3.87 21.40
N GLN A 261 -6.98 3.67 22.53
CA GLN A 261 -7.49 2.86 23.64
C GLN A 261 -8.73 3.47 24.34
N GLN A 262 -8.83 4.80 24.39
CA GLN A 262 -9.94 5.53 25.01
C GLN A 262 -11.13 5.74 24.06
N HIS A 263 -10.93 5.59 22.75
CA HIS A 263 -11.93 5.83 21.72
C HIS A 263 -12.04 4.69 20.69
N PRO A 264 -12.36 3.45 21.11
CA PRO A 264 -12.57 2.33 20.19
C PRO A 264 -13.65 2.62 19.13
N GLN A 265 -14.68 3.39 19.47
CA GLN A 265 -15.78 3.81 18.58
C GLN A 265 -15.38 4.74 17.40
N LEU A 266 -14.09 5.01 17.22
CA LEU A 266 -13.56 5.77 16.08
C LEU A 266 -12.86 4.90 15.04
N ASN A 267 -12.78 3.58 15.24
CA ASN A 267 -12.15 2.59 14.36
C ASN A 267 -10.69 2.94 13.95
N LEU A 268 -9.98 3.70 14.80
CA LEU A 268 -8.60 4.11 14.56
C LEU A 268 -7.62 3.01 14.96
N THR A 269 -6.64 2.74 14.10
CA THR A 269 -5.70 1.62 14.27
C THR A 269 -4.28 2.10 14.59
N GLN A 270 -3.42 1.16 14.99
CA GLN A 270 -1.98 1.40 15.18
C GLN A 270 -1.27 1.80 13.86
N ASP A 271 -1.86 1.52 12.70
CA ASP A 271 -1.29 1.86 11.38
C ASP A 271 -1.61 3.30 10.92
N ASP A 272 -2.61 3.96 11.53
CA ASP A 272 -2.98 5.37 11.28
C ASP A 272 -2.02 6.38 11.92
N ILE A 273 -1.23 5.94 12.90
CA ILE A 273 -0.24 6.75 13.58
C ILE A 273 0.89 7.10 12.61
N VAL A 274 1.21 8.40 12.49
CA VAL A 274 2.20 8.94 11.55
C VAL A 274 3.58 8.31 11.76
N LYS A 275 4.03 7.48 10.81
CA LYS A 275 5.19 6.58 10.97
C LYS A 275 6.57 7.25 10.93
N THR A 276 6.69 8.50 10.44
CA THR A 276 7.90 9.33 10.64
C THR A 276 7.66 10.80 10.30
N THR A 277 8.32 11.72 11.01
CA THR A 277 8.38 13.16 10.70
C THR A 277 9.62 13.60 9.91
N LEU A 278 10.60 12.71 9.71
CA LEU A 278 11.90 13.06 9.11
C LEU A 278 11.99 12.72 7.62
N THR A 279 12.48 13.66 6.82
CA THR A 279 12.90 13.37 5.45
C THR A 279 14.13 12.45 5.43
N LYS A 280 14.37 11.82 4.28
CA LYS A 280 15.56 10.98 4.06
C LYS A 280 16.88 11.70 4.34
N ALA A 281 16.97 13.00 4.03
CA ALA A 281 18.17 13.80 4.26
C ALA A 281 18.37 14.13 5.75
N GLU A 282 17.30 14.46 6.47
CA GLU A 282 17.34 14.69 7.92
C GLU A 282 17.67 13.40 8.69
N ARG A 283 17.13 12.25 8.27
CA ARG A 283 17.50 10.94 8.82
C ARG A 283 18.97 10.61 8.57
N GLN A 284 19.46 10.78 7.33
CA GLN A 284 20.89 10.60 7.03
C GLN A 284 21.80 11.56 7.81
N LEU A 285 21.33 12.78 8.12
CA LEU A 285 22.05 13.71 8.98
C LEU A 285 22.07 13.25 10.44
N LYS A 286 20.95 12.75 10.99
CA LYS A 286 20.90 12.19 12.34
C LYS A 286 21.80 10.95 12.45
N ASP A 287 21.60 9.97 11.56
CA ASP A 287 22.39 8.74 11.47
C ASP A 287 23.91 9.03 11.51
N LYS A 288 24.37 10.02 10.74
CA LYS A 288 25.77 10.48 10.70
C LYS A 288 26.28 11.06 12.03
N PHE A 289 25.42 11.71 12.81
CA PHE A 289 25.75 12.27 14.13
C PHE A 289 25.62 11.25 15.27
N ASP A 290 24.72 10.27 15.14
CA ASP A 290 24.60 9.12 16.05
C ASP A 290 25.81 8.18 15.96
N GLY A 291 26.63 8.32 14.91
CA GLY A 291 27.74 7.42 14.61
C GLY A 291 27.34 6.17 13.80
N ARG A 292 26.12 6.14 13.23
CA ARG A 292 25.62 5.02 12.43
C ARG A 292 26.57 4.73 11.25
N PRO A 293 27.13 3.52 11.12
CA PRO A 293 28.19 3.28 10.14
C PRO A 293 27.73 3.41 8.68
N GLY A 294 28.56 4.07 7.87
CA GLY A 294 28.30 4.29 6.45
C GLY A 294 28.51 3.02 5.62
N LYS A 295 27.52 2.67 4.79
CA LYS A 295 27.56 1.44 3.95
C LYS A 295 28.75 1.48 2.98
N PRO A 296 29.62 0.45 2.94
CA PRO A 296 30.81 0.43 2.11
C PRO A 296 30.48 0.26 0.62
N PRO A 297 31.39 0.64 -0.30
CA PRO A 297 31.20 0.44 -1.73
C PRO A 297 30.97 -1.04 -2.09
N SER A 298 30.12 -1.28 -3.10
CA SER A 298 29.53 -2.59 -3.37
C SER A 298 30.49 -3.65 -3.93
N ASN A 299 31.52 -3.25 -4.67
CA ASN A 299 32.53 -4.10 -5.32
C ASN A 299 33.83 -3.31 -5.54
N GLY A 300 34.87 -3.96 -6.08
CA GLY A 300 36.16 -3.33 -6.37
C GLY A 300 36.09 -2.11 -7.31
N TYR A 301 35.21 -2.13 -8.32
CA TYR A 301 34.99 -0.95 -9.18
C TYR A 301 34.41 0.22 -8.38
N SER A 302 33.38 -0.02 -7.56
CA SER A 302 32.80 1.00 -6.69
C SER A 302 33.80 1.56 -5.67
N MET A 303 34.73 0.73 -5.17
CA MET A 303 35.85 1.20 -4.34
C MET A 303 36.79 2.14 -5.11
N PHE A 304 37.23 1.73 -6.29
CA PHE A 304 38.07 2.55 -7.17
C PHE A 304 37.39 3.88 -7.53
N CYS A 305 36.10 3.84 -7.88
CA CYS A 305 35.31 5.03 -8.15
C CYS A 305 35.25 5.99 -6.96
N ALA A 306 35.04 5.48 -5.74
CA ALA A 306 34.96 6.31 -4.54
C ALA A 306 36.30 7.01 -4.24
N GLU A 307 37.42 6.30 -4.36
CA GLU A 307 38.76 6.82 -4.12
C GLU A 307 39.22 7.81 -5.20
N LEU A 308 38.92 7.54 -6.47
CA LEU A 308 39.20 8.47 -7.57
C LEU A 308 38.32 9.72 -7.50
N MET A 309 37.04 9.59 -7.11
CA MET A 309 36.16 10.75 -6.94
C MET A 309 36.55 11.66 -5.77
N SER A 310 37.14 11.15 -4.68
CA SER A 310 37.59 12.03 -3.58
C SER A 310 38.78 12.92 -3.95
N GLY A 311 39.53 12.58 -5.01
CA GLY A 311 40.67 13.35 -5.53
C GLY A 311 40.35 14.31 -6.68
N MET A 312 39.13 14.32 -7.23
CA MET A 312 38.75 15.15 -8.39
C MET A 312 37.47 15.95 -8.08
N LYS A 313 37.52 16.88 -7.12
CA LYS A 313 36.30 17.54 -6.60
C LYS A 313 35.63 18.47 -7.60
N ASP A 314 36.43 19.11 -8.44
CA ASP A 314 36.06 20.26 -9.28
C ASP A 314 35.48 19.85 -10.64
N VAL A 315 35.64 18.57 -11.02
CA VAL A 315 35.07 17.97 -12.23
C VAL A 315 33.59 17.58 -11.98
N PRO A 316 32.64 17.86 -12.89
CA PRO A 316 31.23 17.48 -12.76
C PRO A 316 31.01 15.97 -12.51
N SER A 317 30.00 15.63 -11.70
CA SER A 317 29.87 14.24 -11.19
C SER A 317 29.55 13.18 -12.24
N THR A 318 28.99 13.59 -13.38
CA THR A 318 28.79 12.77 -14.59
C THR A 318 30.14 12.42 -15.23
N GLU A 319 30.95 13.43 -15.53
CA GLU A 319 32.30 13.29 -16.09
C GLU A 319 33.23 12.49 -15.18
N ARG A 320 33.17 12.71 -13.85
CA ARG A 320 33.92 11.88 -12.88
C ARG A 320 33.62 10.40 -13.04
N MET A 321 32.35 10.04 -13.23
CA MET A 321 31.95 8.64 -13.42
C MET A 321 32.43 8.07 -14.76
N VAL A 322 32.44 8.89 -15.83
CA VAL A 322 33.04 8.53 -17.12
C VAL A 322 34.55 8.26 -16.96
N MET A 323 35.27 9.18 -16.31
CA MET A 323 36.71 9.06 -16.01
C MET A 323 37.04 7.81 -15.18
N CYS A 324 36.22 7.50 -14.17
CA CYS A 324 36.31 6.24 -13.42
C CYS A 324 36.16 5.02 -14.34
N SER A 325 35.17 5.02 -15.23
CA SER A 325 34.93 3.90 -16.15
C SER A 325 36.07 3.71 -17.17
N GLN A 326 36.68 4.80 -17.63
CA GLN A 326 37.81 4.77 -18.56
C GLN A 326 39.08 4.26 -17.88
N ARG A 327 39.47 4.83 -16.73
CA ARG A 327 40.66 4.38 -15.99
C ARG A 327 40.51 2.93 -15.49
N TRP A 328 39.33 2.52 -15.05
CA TRP A 328 39.09 1.12 -14.67
C TRP A 328 39.24 0.14 -15.84
N LYS A 329 38.90 0.51 -17.08
CA LYS A 329 39.18 -0.35 -18.24
C LYS A 329 40.68 -0.61 -18.40
N LEU A 330 41.50 0.44 -18.25
CA LEU A 330 42.96 0.42 -18.42
C LEU A 330 43.72 -0.31 -17.30
N LEU A 331 43.18 -0.40 -16.07
CA LEU A 331 43.81 -1.15 -14.97
C LEU A 331 44.04 -2.63 -15.32
N LYS A 332 45.15 -3.19 -14.85
CA LYS A 332 45.49 -4.61 -14.96
C LYS A 332 44.64 -5.44 -13.98
N GLN A 333 44.53 -6.75 -14.22
CA GLN A 333 43.65 -7.60 -13.40
C GLN A 333 44.12 -7.70 -11.95
N ASN A 334 45.43 -7.74 -11.68
CA ASN A 334 45.98 -7.74 -10.32
C ASN A 334 45.62 -6.47 -9.53
N GLU A 335 45.52 -5.32 -10.20
CA GLU A 335 45.09 -4.05 -9.59
C GLU A 335 43.58 -4.09 -9.27
N LYS A 336 42.77 -4.58 -10.23
CA LYS A 336 41.32 -4.81 -10.04
C LYS A 336 41.04 -5.77 -8.88
N ASP A 337 41.82 -6.83 -8.75
CA ASP A 337 41.74 -7.80 -7.65
C ASP A 337 42.15 -7.19 -6.30
N ALA A 338 43.13 -6.27 -6.28
CA ALA A 338 43.49 -5.53 -5.08
C ALA A 338 42.35 -4.61 -4.60
N TYR A 339 41.68 -3.90 -5.52
CA TYR A 339 40.48 -3.12 -5.20
C TYR A 339 39.31 -3.99 -4.72
N GLN A 340 39.14 -5.19 -5.28
CA GLN A 340 38.14 -6.15 -4.83
C GLN A 340 38.43 -6.66 -3.41
N LYS A 341 39.68 -7.02 -3.09
CA LYS A 341 40.08 -7.38 -1.71
C LYS A 341 39.85 -6.23 -0.71
N ARG A 342 40.18 -4.99 -1.10
CA ARG A 342 39.96 -3.80 -0.25
C ARG A 342 38.46 -3.50 -0.05
N CYS A 343 37.61 -3.84 -1.02
CA CYS A 343 36.15 -3.81 -0.89
C CYS A 343 35.65 -4.85 0.12
N GLU A 344 36.16 -6.09 0.04
CA GLU A 344 35.79 -7.18 0.95
C GLU A 344 36.25 -6.91 2.39
N GLN A 345 37.45 -6.36 2.56
CA GLN A 345 37.95 -5.92 3.86
C GLN A 345 37.07 -4.82 4.48
N LYS A 346 36.72 -3.77 3.72
CA LYS A 346 35.80 -2.71 4.20
C LYS A 346 34.38 -3.20 4.50
N LYS A 347 33.94 -4.34 3.94
CA LYS A 347 32.66 -4.98 4.32
C LYS A 347 32.74 -5.62 5.69
N LYS A 348 33.80 -6.38 5.97
CA LYS A 348 34.05 -6.95 7.31
C LYS A 348 34.19 -5.87 8.38
N GLU A 349 34.92 -4.80 8.07
CA GLU A 349 35.06 -3.64 8.96
C GLU A 349 33.69 -2.99 9.24
N TYR A 350 32.87 -2.75 8.20
CA TYR A 350 31.50 -2.25 8.36
C TYR A 350 30.59 -3.21 9.14
N GLU A 351 30.72 -4.52 8.97
CA GLU A 351 29.91 -5.52 9.68
C GLU A 351 30.25 -5.54 11.18
N VAL A 352 31.53 -5.49 11.54
CA VAL A 352 31.99 -5.35 12.94
C VAL A 352 31.53 -4.02 13.53
N GLU A 353 31.72 -2.92 12.80
CA GLU A 353 31.36 -1.57 13.24
C GLU A 353 29.84 -1.39 13.38
N MET A 354 29.05 -1.94 12.46
CA MET A 354 27.58 -1.92 12.53
C MET A 354 27.06 -2.78 13.69
N ASN A 355 27.67 -3.94 13.97
CA ASN A 355 27.32 -4.73 15.15
C ASN A 355 27.67 -3.97 16.45
N ARG A 356 28.84 -3.32 16.51
CA ARG A 356 29.22 -2.45 17.65
C ARG A 356 28.21 -1.31 17.85
N TYR A 357 27.82 -0.66 16.77
CA TYR A 357 26.80 0.39 16.80
C TYR A 357 25.43 -0.15 17.28
N LEU A 358 24.97 -1.29 16.77
CA LEU A 358 23.74 -1.94 17.21
C LEU A 358 23.76 -2.25 18.73
N CYS A 359 24.88 -2.74 19.26
CA CYS A 359 25.04 -2.97 20.70
C CYS A 359 25.10 -1.68 21.55
N SER A 360 25.26 -0.50 20.94
CA SER A 360 25.35 0.79 21.64
C SER A 360 24.02 1.58 21.70
N ILE A 361 22.97 1.08 21.04
CA ILE A 361 21.65 1.72 20.95
C ILE A 361 20.56 0.85 21.60
N SER A 362 19.42 1.46 21.97
CA SER A 362 18.29 0.75 22.58
C SER A 362 17.69 -0.31 21.67
N GLU A 363 17.12 -1.38 22.24
CA GLU A 363 16.54 -2.50 21.49
C GLU A 363 15.44 -2.06 20.51
N GLU A 364 14.66 -1.03 20.86
CA GLU A 364 13.66 -0.41 19.98
C GLU A 364 14.28 0.14 18.69
N GLU A 365 15.43 0.83 18.80
CA GLU A 365 16.16 1.37 17.66
C GLU A 365 16.90 0.25 16.90
N GLN A 366 17.42 -0.77 17.60
CA GLN A 366 17.98 -1.97 16.96
C GLN A 366 16.94 -2.67 16.09
N GLN A 367 15.74 -2.94 16.62
CA GLN A 367 14.65 -3.58 15.89
C GLN A 367 14.21 -2.73 14.68
N ARG A 368 14.10 -1.40 14.85
CA ARG A 368 13.79 -0.46 13.75
C ARG A 368 14.85 -0.49 12.65
N ILE A 369 16.13 -0.49 13.00
CA ILE A 369 17.26 -0.54 12.06
C ILE A 369 17.36 -1.90 11.37
N LEU A 370 17.08 -3.00 12.07
CA LEU A 370 17.02 -4.34 11.47
C LEU A 370 15.82 -4.47 10.52
N ALA A 371 14.68 -3.86 10.83
CA ALA A 371 13.52 -3.78 9.93
C ALA A 371 13.85 -2.96 8.67
N GLU A 372 14.50 -1.79 8.81
CA GLU A 372 14.96 -0.99 7.67
C GLU A 372 15.95 -1.79 6.79
N GLN A 373 16.91 -2.49 7.39
CA GLN A 373 17.86 -3.30 6.64
C GLN A 373 17.20 -4.50 5.93
N LYS A 374 16.21 -5.17 6.54
CA LYS A 374 15.40 -6.21 5.88
C LYS A 374 14.60 -5.65 4.69
N MET A 375 13.92 -4.51 4.87
CA MET A 375 13.18 -3.81 3.81
C MET A 375 14.10 -3.40 2.64
N VAL A 376 15.27 -2.83 2.92
CA VAL A 376 16.25 -2.45 1.90
C VAL A 376 16.85 -3.68 1.21
N GLY A 377 17.03 -4.80 1.92
CA GLY A 377 17.44 -6.08 1.33
C GLY A 377 16.44 -6.57 0.28
N PHE A 378 15.14 -6.54 0.60
CA PHE A 378 14.07 -6.91 -0.33
C PHE A 378 14.02 -5.96 -1.53
N LYS A 379 14.09 -4.64 -1.30
CA LYS A 379 14.04 -3.60 -2.34
C LYS A 379 15.31 -3.51 -3.20
N LYS A 380 16.40 -4.19 -2.83
CA LYS A 380 17.64 -4.27 -3.64
C LYS A 380 17.55 -5.29 -4.78
N LEU A 381 16.56 -6.18 -4.78
CA LEU A 381 16.21 -6.99 -5.96
C LEU A 381 15.42 -6.19 -7.01
N THR A 382 14.99 -4.96 -6.69
CA THR A 382 14.15 -4.07 -7.53
C THR A 382 14.64 -2.62 -7.52
N GLY A 383 15.96 -2.41 -7.59
CA GLY A 383 16.58 -1.09 -7.43
C GLY A 383 17.10 -0.41 -8.70
N GLY A 384 16.47 0.69 -9.13
CA GLY A 384 17.20 1.78 -9.82
C GLY A 384 16.56 2.40 -11.08
N ALA A 385 15.54 3.24 -10.92
CA ALA A 385 15.19 4.29 -11.89
C ALA A 385 14.57 5.50 -11.17
N SER A 386 14.71 6.70 -11.74
CA SER A 386 13.99 7.92 -11.35
C SER A 386 12.83 8.17 -12.34
N PRO A 387 11.86 9.06 -12.02
CA PRO A 387 10.56 9.05 -12.68
C PRO A 387 10.61 9.50 -14.14
N GLY A 388 10.00 8.70 -15.02
CA GLY A 388 9.75 9.01 -16.41
C GLY A 388 8.86 7.93 -17.06
N SER A 389 7.73 8.35 -17.62
CA SER A 389 6.86 7.58 -18.54
C SER A 389 6.39 6.17 -18.10
N LYS A 390 5.20 6.10 -17.48
CA LYS A 390 4.41 4.84 -17.43
C LYS A 390 3.87 4.50 -18.84
N LYS A 391 4.27 3.35 -19.41
CA LYS A 391 3.34 2.46 -20.12
C LYS A 391 3.84 1.01 -20.00
N GLY A 392 2.93 0.10 -19.66
CA GLY A 392 3.29 -1.10 -18.90
C GLY A 392 3.53 -2.37 -19.70
N SER A 393 4.39 -3.24 -19.15
CA SER A 393 4.50 -4.67 -19.51
C SER A 393 4.52 -5.51 -18.24
N LYS A 394 3.50 -6.39 -18.05
CA LYS A 394 3.43 -7.28 -16.87
C LYS A 394 4.52 -8.35 -16.92
N ALA A 395 5.50 -8.30 -16.01
CA ALA A 395 6.50 -9.35 -15.86
C ALA A 395 6.01 -10.46 -14.92
N LYS A 396 5.61 -11.61 -15.48
CA LYS A 396 5.36 -12.84 -14.70
C LYS A 396 6.67 -13.36 -14.09
N SER A 397 6.64 -13.85 -12.85
CA SER A 397 7.81 -14.45 -12.19
C SER A 397 8.13 -15.84 -12.78
N GLY A 398 9.16 -15.95 -13.61
CA GLY A 398 9.68 -17.22 -14.11
C GLY A 398 10.53 -18.00 -13.08
N PRO A 399 10.73 -19.32 -13.27
CA PRO A 399 11.49 -20.16 -12.34
C PRO A 399 13.00 -19.86 -12.37
N VAL A 400 13.69 -20.25 -11.29
CA VAL A 400 15.13 -20.01 -11.11
C VAL A 400 15.93 -20.84 -12.11
N LYS A 401 16.78 -20.16 -12.90
CA LYS A 401 17.64 -20.78 -13.91
C LYS A 401 18.70 -21.67 -13.25
N PRO A 402 18.90 -22.93 -13.68
CA PRO A 402 19.84 -23.86 -13.04
C PRO A 402 21.28 -23.35 -13.09
N LYS A 403 22.05 -23.70 -12.05
CA LYS A 403 23.50 -23.36 -11.97
C LYS A 403 24.27 -24.07 -13.08
N ARG A 404 25.28 -23.38 -13.64
CA ARG A 404 26.17 -23.94 -14.67
C ARG A 404 26.95 -25.15 -14.13
N PRO A 405 27.33 -26.13 -14.98
CA PRO A 405 28.13 -27.27 -14.57
C PRO A 405 29.49 -26.84 -13.98
N ILE A 406 29.99 -27.64 -13.05
CA ILE A 406 31.22 -27.39 -12.30
C ILE A 406 32.42 -27.79 -13.18
N SER A 407 33.35 -26.86 -13.40
CA SER A 407 34.50 -27.11 -14.27
C SER A 407 35.55 -28.02 -13.60
N ALA A 408 36.33 -28.75 -14.40
CA ALA A 408 37.36 -29.71 -13.98
C ALA A 408 38.33 -29.15 -12.93
N MET A 409 38.70 -27.88 -13.03
CA MET A 409 39.49 -27.16 -12.02
C MET A 409 38.81 -27.18 -10.64
N PHE A 410 37.50 -26.91 -10.57
CA PHE A 410 36.75 -26.93 -9.31
C PHE A 410 36.53 -28.37 -8.79
N ILE A 411 36.37 -29.35 -9.68
CA ILE A 411 36.29 -30.78 -9.29
C ILE A 411 37.60 -31.24 -8.63
N PHE A 412 38.74 -30.89 -9.24
CA PHE A 412 40.06 -31.12 -8.64
C PHE A 412 40.24 -30.35 -7.32
N ALA A 413 39.83 -29.07 -7.30
CA ALA A 413 39.93 -28.24 -6.12
C ALA A 413 39.17 -28.86 -4.94
N GLU A 414 37.94 -29.34 -5.13
CA GLU A 414 37.13 -29.94 -4.08
C GLU A 414 37.80 -31.20 -3.49
N GLU A 415 38.28 -32.13 -4.34
CA GLU A 415 38.96 -33.36 -3.91
C GLU A 415 40.24 -33.07 -3.10
N LYS A 416 40.98 -32.02 -3.47
CA LYS A 416 42.25 -31.66 -2.80
C LYS A 416 42.06 -30.69 -1.64
N ARG A 417 41.01 -29.87 -1.62
CA ARG A 417 40.67 -28.94 -0.52
C ARG A 417 40.50 -29.71 0.78
N GLN A 418 39.76 -30.80 0.76
CA GLN A 418 39.52 -31.62 1.95
C GLN A 418 40.83 -32.18 2.55
N LYS A 419 41.75 -32.65 1.70
CA LYS A 419 43.05 -33.19 2.15
C LYS A 419 43.99 -32.09 2.65
N LEU A 420 44.14 -31.00 1.89
CA LEU A 420 44.96 -29.87 2.30
C LEU A 420 44.43 -29.17 3.56
N HIS A 421 43.12 -29.16 3.80
CA HIS A 421 42.54 -28.62 5.04
C HIS A 421 42.81 -29.52 6.26
N GLN A 422 42.93 -30.84 6.06
CA GLN A 422 43.39 -31.78 7.11
C GLN A 422 44.90 -31.66 7.36
N GLU A 423 45.70 -31.56 6.29
CA GLU A 423 47.16 -31.43 6.36
C GLU A 423 47.63 -30.04 6.85
N ARG A 424 46.81 -29.00 6.66
CA ARG A 424 47.09 -27.60 7.02
C ARG A 424 45.82 -26.86 7.51
N PRO A 425 45.31 -27.14 8.73
CA PRO A 425 44.13 -26.45 9.27
C PRO A 425 44.29 -24.92 9.39
N GLU A 426 45.51 -24.44 9.58
CA GLU A 426 45.86 -23.03 9.75
C GLU A 426 45.77 -22.18 8.47
N LEU A 427 45.68 -22.79 7.27
CA LEU A 427 45.65 -22.02 6.02
C LEU A 427 44.26 -21.41 5.78
N SER A 428 44.20 -20.10 5.52
CA SER A 428 42.92 -19.48 5.20
C SER A 428 42.35 -20.01 3.88
N ASP A 429 41.02 -20.05 3.77
CA ASP A 429 40.29 -20.52 2.59
C ASP A 429 40.73 -19.82 1.29
N SER A 430 41.18 -18.57 1.41
CA SER A 430 41.71 -17.75 0.32
C SER A 430 43.09 -18.23 -0.16
N GLU A 431 43.95 -18.68 0.76
CA GLU A 431 45.28 -19.22 0.48
C GLU A 431 45.19 -20.65 -0.02
N LEU A 432 44.33 -21.46 0.60
CA LEU A 432 43.98 -22.80 0.15
C LEU A 432 43.47 -22.78 -1.30
N THR A 433 42.57 -21.84 -1.65
CA THR A 433 42.11 -21.66 -3.03
C THR A 433 43.24 -21.28 -4.00
N ARG A 434 44.21 -20.44 -3.57
CA ARG A 434 45.39 -20.08 -4.39
C ARG A 434 46.37 -21.25 -4.57
N LEU A 435 46.58 -22.04 -3.53
CA LEU A 435 47.43 -23.24 -3.57
C LEU A 435 46.85 -24.27 -4.53
N LEU A 436 45.53 -24.52 -4.45
CA LEU A 436 44.81 -25.39 -5.37
C LEU A 436 44.90 -24.92 -6.83
N ALA A 437 44.82 -23.61 -7.08
CA ALA A 437 44.99 -23.06 -8.43
C ALA A 437 46.39 -23.31 -9.02
N ARG A 438 47.46 -23.18 -8.21
CA ARG A 438 48.82 -23.54 -8.61
C ARG A 438 48.98 -25.05 -8.83
N MET A 439 48.52 -25.86 -7.87
CA MET A 439 48.58 -27.32 -8.02
C MET A 439 47.85 -27.81 -9.28
N TRP A 440 46.79 -27.12 -9.73
CA TRP A 440 46.13 -27.40 -11.00
C TRP A 440 46.93 -26.95 -12.23
N THR A 441 47.57 -25.76 -12.23
CA THR A 441 48.45 -25.38 -13.36
C THR A 441 49.56 -26.41 -13.54
N ASP A 442 50.09 -26.91 -12.42
CA ASP A 442 51.28 -27.75 -12.35
C ASP A 442 50.97 -29.25 -12.56
N LEU A 443 49.69 -29.65 -12.63
CA LEU A 443 49.30 -31.00 -13.05
C LEU A 443 49.73 -31.28 -14.50
N SER A 444 50.27 -32.48 -14.76
CA SER A 444 50.43 -32.96 -16.14
C SER A 444 49.07 -33.19 -16.81
N ASP A 445 49.02 -33.10 -18.14
CA ASP A 445 47.75 -33.15 -18.88
C ASP A 445 47.01 -34.48 -18.70
N LYS A 446 47.71 -35.62 -18.60
CA LYS A 446 47.12 -36.92 -18.24
C LYS A 446 46.38 -36.91 -16.89
N LYS A 447 46.79 -36.04 -15.95
CA LYS A 447 46.09 -35.85 -14.66
C LYS A 447 44.92 -34.86 -14.80
N LYS A 448 45.08 -33.77 -15.56
CA LYS A 448 44.00 -32.81 -15.90
C LYS A 448 42.85 -33.49 -16.66
N GLU A 449 43.18 -34.39 -17.57
CA GLU A 449 42.26 -35.17 -18.41
C GLU A 449 41.26 -36.01 -17.60
N LYS A 450 41.69 -36.64 -16.50
CA LYS A 450 40.80 -37.33 -15.56
C LYS A 450 39.66 -36.41 -15.08
N TYR A 451 39.98 -35.17 -14.72
CA TYR A 451 39.00 -34.19 -14.24
C TYR A 451 38.18 -33.56 -15.36
N LYS A 452 38.74 -33.39 -16.57
CA LYS A 452 37.98 -32.99 -17.78
C LYS A 452 36.92 -34.03 -18.14
N ASN A 453 37.24 -35.32 -18.04
CA ASN A 453 36.29 -36.39 -18.28
C ASN A 453 35.19 -36.42 -17.19
N LEU A 454 35.53 -36.11 -15.94
CA LEU A 454 34.54 -35.95 -14.87
C LEU A 454 33.63 -34.72 -15.08
N GLU A 455 34.18 -33.58 -15.56
CA GLU A 455 33.40 -32.41 -15.99
C GLU A 455 32.44 -32.76 -17.12
N ALA A 456 32.88 -33.52 -18.13
CA ALA A 456 32.04 -33.96 -19.24
C ALA A 456 30.87 -34.86 -18.76
N VAL A 457 31.13 -35.81 -17.86
CA VAL A 457 30.10 -36.68 -17.27
C VAL A 457 29.10 -35.87 -16.42
N LEU A 458 29.58 -35.01 -15.51
CA LEU A 458 28.70 -34.17 -14.69
C LEU A 458 27.92 -33.14 -15.51
N LYS A 459 28.49 -32.65 -16.62
CA LYS A 459 27.78 -31.79 -17.58
C LYS A 459 26.66 -32.57 -18.27
N ALA A 460 26.93 -33.74 -18.84
CA ALA A 460 25.91 -34.58 -19.48
C ALA A 460 24.79 -34.97 -18.50
N GLU A 461 25.14 -35.27 -17.25
CA GLU A 461 24.19 -35.54 -16.17
C GLU A 461 23.37 -34.28 -15.81
N SER A 462 23.98 -33.09 -15.80
CA SER A 462 23.27 -31.82 -15.57
C SER A 462 22.32 -31.45 -16.71
N GLU A 463 22.67 -31.75 -17.96
CA GLU A 463 21.82 -31.53 -19.14
C GLU A 463 20.68 -32.55 -19.19
N LYS A 464 20.91 -33.79 -18.74
CA LYS A 464 19.85 -34.79 -18.53
C LYS A 464 18.90 -34.35 -17.41
N ARG A 465 19.41 -33.97 -16.25
CA ARG A 465 18.60 -33.42 -15.14
C ARG A 465 17.80 -32.20 -15.58
N GLY A 466 18.39 -31.27 -16.34
CA GLY A 466 17.69 -30.09 -16.84
C GLY A 466 16.51 -30.45 -17.76
N LYS A 467 16.65 -31.48 -18.60
CA LYS A 467 15.53 -32.00 -19.43
C LYS A 467 14.47 -32.69 -18.58
N GLU A 468 14.87 -33.52 -17.61
CA GLU A 468 13.95 -34.17 -16.67
C GLU A 468 13.20 -33.15 -15.79
N GLU A 469 13.87 -32.09 -15.34
CA GLU A 469 13.32 -30.98 -14.55
C GLU A 469 12.37 -30.12 -15.39
N GLN A 470 12.71 -29.84 -16.65
CA GLN A 470 11.81 -29.16 -17.58
C GLN A 470 10.56 -29.99 -17.90
N SER A 471 10.67 -31.33 -17.98
CA SER A 471 9.51 -32.24 -18.13
C SER A 471 8.68 -32.43 -16.86
N LYS A 472 9.09 -31.88 -15.71
CA LYS A 472 8.33 -31.89 -14.45
C LYS A 472 7.55 -30.61 -14.20
N LEU A 473 7.72 -29.58 -15.02
CA LEU A 473 7.02 -28.30 -14.86
C LEU A 473 5.69 -28.29 -15.65
N PRO A 474 4.60 -27.75 -15.08
CA PRO A 474 3.33 -27.53 -15.78
C PRO A 474 3.49 -26.71 -17.07
N ASP A 475 2.79 -27.12 -18.13
CA ASP A 475 2.74 -26.41 -19.40
C ASP A 475 2.18 -24.98 -19.21
N PRO A 476 2.86 -23.94 -19.71
CA PRO A 476 2.48 -22.54 -19.49
C PRO A 476 1.09 -22.23 -20.06
N PRO A 477 0.36 -21.27 -19.44
CA PRO A 477 -1.04 -21.04 -19.75
C PRO A 477 -1.19 -20.32 -21.08
N LYS A 478 -2.02 -20.87 -21.96
CA LYS A 478 -2.23 -20.42 -23.33
C LYS A 478 -3.16 -19.20 -23.38
N THR A 479 -2.85 -18.28 -24.28
CA THR A 479 -3.71 -17.14 -24.58
C THR A 479 -4.98 -17.58 -25.30
N ALA A 480 -6.01 -16.73 -25.29
CA ALA A 480 -7.26 -16.97 -26.03
C ALA A 480 -7.01 -17.21 -27.53
N GLN A 481 -6.03 -16.50 -28.10
CA GLN A 481 -5.59 -16.67 -29.48
C GLN A 481 -4.98 -18.07 -29.70
N GLU A 482 -4.06 -18.51 -28.85
CA GLU A 482 -3.43 -19.83 -28.98
C GLU A 482 -4.41 -20.99 -28.79
N ILE A 483 -5.39 -20.86 -27.89
CA ILE A 483 -6.42 -21.89 -27.68
C ILE A 483 -7.35 -21.98 -28.90
N TRP A 484 -7.77 -20.85 -29.47
CA TRP A 484 -8.53 -20.83 -30.72
C TRP A 484 -7.70 -21.37 -31.89
N GLN A 485 -6.45 -20.94 -32.03
CA GLN A 485 -5.53 -21.43 -33.06
C GLN A 485 -5.36 -22.95 -32.96
N HIS A 486 -5.16 -23.50 -31.76
CA HIS A 486 -5.10 -24.95 -31.53
C HIS A 486 -6.38 -25.70 -31.94
N SER A 487 -7.56 -25.07 -31.85
CA SER A 487 -8.83 -25.71 -32.23
C SER A 487 -9.07 -25.73 -33.74
N VAL A 488 -8.53 -24.77 -34.50
CA VAL A 488 -8.75 -24.66 -35.96
C VAL A 488 -7.52 -25.06 -36.81
N ILE A 489 -6.36 -25.32 -36.19
CA ILE A 489 -5.09 -25.56 -36.91
C ILE A 489 -5.17 -26.73 -37.91
N GLY A 490 -5.97 -27.77 -37.63
CA GLY A 490 -6.19 -28.88 -38.56
C GLY A 490 -6.80 -28.42 -39.89
N ASP A 491 -7.92 -27.72 -39.82
CA ASP A 491 -8.63 -27.20 -41.01
C ASP A 491 -7.76 -26.25 -41.83
N TYR A 492 -7.02 -25.37 -41.15
CA TYR A 492 -6.13 -24.41 -41.82
C TYR A 492 -4.90 -25.09 -42.44
N LEU A 493 -4.29 -26.08 -41.79
CA LEU A 493 -3.20 -26.87 -42.40
C LEU A 493 -3.69 -27.67 -43.61
N ALA A 494 -4.89 -28.26 -43.55
CA ALA A 494 -5.50 -28.97 -44.68
C ALA A 494 -5.72 -28.01 -45.87
N ARG A 495 -6.31 -26.84 -45.65
CA ARG A 495 -6.50 -25.79 -46.68
C ARG A 495 -5.20 -25.33 -47.33
N PHE A 496 -4.09 -25.32 -46.58
CA PHE A 496 -2.78 -24.88 -47.06
C PHE A 496 -1.79 -26.01 -47.39
N LYS A 497 -2.24 -27.26 -47.59
CA LYS A 497 -1.38 -28.41 -47.94
C LYS A 497 -0.18 -28.58 -46.98
N ASN A 498 -0.42 -28.41 -45.67
CA ASN A 498 0.58 -28.40 -44.60
C ASN A 498 1.60 -27.24 -44.61
N ASP A 499 1.40 -26.18 -45.41
CA ASP A 499 2.16 -24.93 -45.30
C ASP A 499 1.80 -24.20 -43.99
N ARG A 500 2.53 -24.55 -42.93
CA ARG A 500 2.32 -24.07 -41.56
C ARG A 500 2.48 -22.55 -41.42
N PRO A 501 3.48 -21.88 -42.05
CA PRO A 501 3.55 -20.41 -42.06
C PRO A 501 2.33 -19.73 -42.70
N LYS A 502 1.85 -20.20 -43.86
CA LYS A 502 0.65 -19.61 -44.50
C LYS A 502 -0.60 -19.85 -43.68
N ALA A 503 -0.77 -21.06 -43.13
CA ALA A 503 -1.86 -21.38 -42.21
C ALA A 503 -1.87 -20.45 -40.98
N GLN A 504 -0.74 -20.31 -40.28
CA GLN A 504 -0.61 -19.45 -39.11
C GLN A 504 -0.90 -17.97 -39.43
N LYS A 505 -0.41 -17.45 -40.56
CA LYS A 505 -0.67 -16.05 -40.96
C LYS A 505 -2.15 -15.79 -41.26
N LEU A 506 -2.85 -16.72 -41.92
CA LEU A 506 -4.29 -16.57 -42.13
C LEU A 506 -5.06 -16.70 -40.80
N MET A 507 -4.67 -17.64 -39.93
CA MET A 507 -5.27 -17.79 -38.61
C MET A 507 -5.15 -16.51 -37.78
N GLU A 508 -3.96 -15.88 -37.74
CA GLU A 508 -3.76 -14.59 -37.08
C GLU A 508 -4.62 -13.48 -37.68
N SER A 509 -4.75 -13.42 -39.01
CA SER A 509 -5.66 -12.48 -39.67
C SER A 509 -7.12 -12.67 -39.24
N THR A 510 -7.63 -13.91 -39.29
CA THR A 510 -9.00 -14.24 -38.87
C THR A 510 -9.22 -13.94 -37.38
N TRP A 511 -8.23 -14.23 -36.52
CA TRP A 511 -8.30 -13.87 -35.11
C TRP A 511 -8.43 -12.37 -34.92
N ASN A 512 -7.66 -11.56 -35.64
CA ASN A 512 -7.74 -10.10 -35.52
C ASN A 512 -9.12 -9.58 -35.96
N THR A 513 -9.69 -10.09 -37.07
CA THR A 513 -11.00 -9.67 -37.58
C THR A 513 -12.22 -10.20 -36.82
N MET A 514 -12.12 -11.30 -36.05
CA MET A 514 -13.26 -11.84 -35.28
C MET A 514 -13.86 -10.81 -34.30
N GLU A 515 -15.17 -10.87 -34.11
CA GLU A 515 -15.88 -9.96 -33.22
C GLU A 515 -15.58 -10.22 -31.73
N LYS A 516 -15.81 -9.19 -30.90
CA LYS A 516 -15.70 -9.31 -29.43
C LYS A 516 -16.58 -10.44 -28.88
N LYS A 517 -17.80 -10.64 -29.43
CA LYS A 517 -18.74 -11.70 -29.01
C LYS A 517 -18.17 -13.11 -29.22
N GLU A 518 -17.45 -13.32 -30.30
CA GLU A 518 -16.84 -14.62 -30.66
C GLU A 518 -15.59 -14.88 -29.80
N LYS A 519 -14.80 -13.84 -29.54
CA LYS A 519 -13.60 -13.90 -28.69
C LYS A 519 -13.91 -14.25 -27.23
N ILE A 520 -15.11 -13.94 -26.71
CA ILE A 520 -15.49 -14.21 -25.31
C ILE A 520 -15.33 -15.70 -24.93
N MET A 521 -15.69 -16.65 -25.79
CA MET A 521 -15.57 -18.08 -25.44
C MET A 521 -14.11 -18.51 -25.25
N TRP A 522 -13.22 -17.98 -26.09
CA TRP A 522 -11.78 -18.27 -26.05
C TRP A 522 -11.08 -17.55 -24.90
N ILE A 523 -11.55 -16.34 -24.54
CA ILE A 523 -11.10 -15.60 -23.35
C ILE A 523 -11.50 -16.35 -22.07
N LYS A 524 -12.73 -16.88 -21.97
CA LYS A 524 -13.15 -17.74 -20.84
C LYS A 524 -12.27 -18.99 -20.75
N LYS A 525 -12.03 -19.69 -21.86
CA LYS A 525 -11.19 -20.89 -21.90
C LYS A 525 -9.72 -20.62 -21.57
N ALA A 526 -9.20 -19.43 -21.89
CA ALA A 526 -7.87 -18.99 -21.46
C ALA A 526 -7.80 -18.63 -19.97
N ALA A 527 -8.87 -18.08 -19.39
CA ALA A 527 -8.96 -17.87 -17.95
C ALA A 527 -9.06 -19.21 -17.18
N GLU A 528 -9.71 -20.23 -17.77
CA GLU A 528 -9.71 -21.60 -17.25
C GLU A 528 -8.33 -22.26 -17.35
N ASP A 529 -7.59 -22.08 -18.45
CA ASP A 529 -6.23 -22.61 -18.60
C ASP A 529 -5.19 -21.87 -17.71
N GLN A 530 -5.35 -20.57 -17.50
CA GLN A 530 -4.60 -19.80 -16.51
C GLN A 530 -4.87 -20.34 -15.09
N LYS A 531 -6.14 -20.65 -14.74
CA LYS A 531 -6.49 -21.31 -13.46
C LYS A 531 -6.00 -22.77 -13.37
N ARG A 532 -5.91 -23.50 -14.48
CA ARG A 532 -5.27 -24.83 -14.54
C ARG A 532 -3.80 -24.70 -14.18
N TYR A 533 -3.07 -23.84 -14.89
CA TYR A 533 -1.66 -23.60 -14.64
C TYR A 533 -1.39 -23.12 -13.21
N GLU A 534 -2.19 -22.18 -12.68
CA GLU A 534 -2.08 -21.73 -11.29
C GLU A 534 -2.30 -22.85 -10.28
N ARG A 535 -3.25 -23.77 -10.54
CA ARG A 535 -3.46 -24.97 -9.71
C ARG A 535 -2.25 -25.90 -9.76
N GLU A 536 -1.82 -26.31 -10.95
CA GLU A 536 -0.69 -27.24 -11.14
C GLU A 536 0.63 -26.64 -10.62
N VAL A 537 0.87 -25.35 -10.82
CA VAL A 537 2.03 -24.65 -10.25
C VAL A 537 1.91 -24.49 -8.74
N SER A 538 0.71 -24.28 -8.18
CA SER A 538 0.52 -24.29 -6.72
C SER A 538 0.78 -25.67 -6.13
N GLU A 539 0.32 -26.73 -6.78
CA GLU A 539 0.52 -28.13 -6.40
C GLU A 539 2.01 -28.55 -6.46
N MET A 540 2.73 -28.06 -7.48
CA MET A 540 4.19 -28.19 -7.61
C MET A 540 5.01 -27.24 -6.71
N ARG A 541 4.39 -26.18 -6.15
CA ARG A 541 5.03 -25.19 -5.27
C ARG A 541 4.80 -25.48 -3.79
N SER A 542 3.73 -26.19 -3.42
CA SER A 542 3.79 -27.02 -2.22
C SER A 542 4.98 -27.98 -2.34
N PRO A 543 5.86 -28.10 -1.33
CA PRO A 543 6.95 -29.07 -1.39
C PRO A 543 6.33 -30.46 -1.58
N ALA A 544 6.82 -31.19 -2.57
CA ALA A 544 6.19 -32.41 -3.05
C ALA A 544 5.85 -33.36 -1.89
N VAL A 545 4.56 -33.53 -1.61
CA VAL A 545 4.07 -34.55 -0.68
C VAL A 545 4.17 -35.89 -1.39
N VAL A 546 5.40 -36.41 -1.45
CA VAL A 546 5.62 -37.84 -1.50
C VAL A 546 4.76 -38.41 -0.37
N ILE A 547 3.89 -39.37 -0.70
CA ILE A 547 2.98 -40.00 0.28
C ILE A 547 3.79 -41.02 1.10
N ALA A 548 4.74 -40.47 1.86
CA ALA A 548 5.71 -41.13 2.71
C ALA A 548 5.71 -40.38 4.05
N SER A 549 4.62 -40.61 4.80
CA SER A 549 4.46 -40.29 6.22
C SER A 549 5.12 -39.00 6.71
N VAL A 550 4.33 -37.91 6.76
CA VAL A 550 4.63 -36.78 7.64
C VAL A 550 5.06 -37.35 8.99
N LYS A 551 6.33 -37.14 9.36
CA LYS A 551 6.82 -37.53 10.69
C LYS A 551 5.96 -36.77 11.69
N LYS A 552 5.04 -37.49 12.34
CA LYS A 552 4.42 -37.03 13.57
C LYS A 552 5.57 -36.56 14.46
N MET A 553 5.44 -35.36 15.02
CA MET A 553 6.15 -34.98 16.24
C MET A 553 5.65 -35.96 17.30
N LYS A 554 6.29 -37.14 17.38
CA LYS A 554 5.96 -38.17 18.35
C LYS A 554 6.61 -37.73 19.64
N PHE A 555 5.82 -37.16 20.53
CA PHE A 555 6.24 -37.06 21.92
C PHE A 555 6.33 -38.50 22.45
N GLU A 556 7.45 -38.87 23.06
CA GLU A 556 7.72 -40.26 23.43
C GLU A 556 6.67 -40.72 24.47
N GLY A 557 6.07 -41.89 24.24
CA GLY A 557 4.97 -42.39 25.06
C GLY A 557 3.57 -41.79 24.80
N GLU A 558 3.39 -40.82 23.90
CA GLU A 558 2.06 -40.22 23.62
C GLU A 558 1.00 -41.31 23.33
N PRO A 559 -0.09 -41.41 24.12
CA PRO A 559 -1.12 -42.41 23.89
C PRO A 559 -1.77 -42.27 22.50
N LYS A 560 -2.16 -43.40 21.90
CA LYS A 560 -2.80 -43.42 20.57
C LYS A 560 -4.30 -43.10 20.70
N LYS A 561 -4.77 -42.11 19.91
CA LYS A 561 -6.20 -41.76 19.86
C LYS A 561 -7.08 -42.96 19.47
N PRO A 562 -8.14 -43.27 20.24
CA PRO A 562 -9.10 -44.33 19.94
C PRO A 562 -10.13 -43.87 18.88
N PRO A 563 -11.00 -44.77 18.40
CA PRO A 563 -12.16 -44.41 17.57
C PRO A 563 -13.03 -43.33 18.24
N SER A 564 -13.32 -42.25 17.50
CA SER A 564 -14.05 -41.09 18.03
C SER A 564 -15.57 -41.27 18.06
N ASN A 565 -16.11 -42.35 17.48
CA ASN A 565 -17.53 -42.72 17.56
C ASN A 565 -17.74 -44.21 17.27
N GLY A 566 -18.97 -44.70 17.48
CA GLY A 566 -19.35 -46.10 17.24
C GLY A 566 -19.11 -46.57 15.81
N TYR A 567 -19.40 -45.73 14.81
CA TYR A 567 -19.14 -46.05 13.41
C TYR A 567 -17.64 -46.29 13.13
N GLN A 568 -16.75 -45.46 13.67
CA GLN A 568 -15.32 -45.70 13.55
C GLN A 568 -14.91 -47.01 14.23
N LYS A 569 -15.43 -47.33 15.41
CA LYS A 569 -15.12 -48.60 16.10
C LYS A 569 -15.64 -49.82 15.33
N PHE A 570 -16.81 -49.72 14.69
CA PHE A 570 -17.34 -50.73 13.78
C PHE A 570 -16.49 -50.86 12.51
N SER A 571 -16.16 -49.75 11.85
CA SER A 571 -15.31 -49.74 10.65
C SER A 571 -13.92 -50.33 10.91
N GLN A 572 -13.34 -50.08 12.07
CA GLN A 572 -12.08 -50.69 12.51
C GLN A 572 -12.22 -52.22 12.65
N GLU A 573 -13.36 -52.71 13.16
CA GLU A 573 -13.64 -54.13 13.29
C GLU A 573 -13.81 -54.79 11.91
N MET A 574 -14.62 -54.21 11.03
CA MET A 574 -14.84 -54.70 9.65
C MET A 574 -13.60 -54.63 8.74
N LEU A 575 -12.66 -53.73 9.03
CA LEU A 575 -11.34 -53.69 8.38
C LEU A 575 -10.34 -54.68 9.01
N SER A 576 -10.55 -55.09 10.26
CA SER A 576 -9.67 -56.04 10.98
C SER A 576 -10.10 -57.50 10.83
N SER A 577 -11.39 -57.77 10.57
CA SER A 577 -11.91 -59.12 10.29
C SER A 577 -11.38 -59.68 8.96
N GLY A 578 -10.90 -58.81 8.08
CA GLY A 578 -10.29 -59.16 6.79
C GLY A 578 -11.26 -59.59 5.69
N GLU A 579 -12.55 -59.73 5.99
CA GLU A 579 -13.62 -60.14 5.06
C GLU A 579 -13.60 -59.33 3.75
N LEU A 580 -13.44 -58.00 3.88
CA LEU A 580 -13.46 -57.05 2.77
C LEU A 580 -12.07 -56.83 2.13
N ASN A 581 -11.04 -57.62 2.47
CA ASN A 581 -9.68 -57.42 1.95
C ASN A 581 -9.55 -57.60 0.42
N HIS A 582 -10.48 -58.32 -0.19
CA HIS A 582 -10.50 -58.54 -1.64
C HIS A 582 -10.91 -57.28 -2.44
N LEU A 583 -11.56 -56.29 -1.81
CA LEU A 583 -11.97 -55.04 -2.46
C LEU A 583 -10.91 -53.93 -2.33
N PRO A 584 -10.87 -52.96 -3.28
CA PRO A 584 -10.15 -51.70 -3.11
C PRO A 584 -10.62 -50.92 -1.88
N MET A 585 -9.70 -50.22 -1.20
CA MET A 585 -10.00 -49.52 0.08
C MET A 585 -11.18 -48.53 -0.01
N LYS A 586 -11.39 -47.90 -1.18
CA LYS A 586 -12.53 -47.02 -1.44
C LYS A 586 -13.87 -47.76 -1.34
N GLU A 587 -13.95 -48.94 -1.96
CA GLU A 587 -15.14 -49.80 -1.96
C GLU A 587 -15.37 -50.44 -0.59
N ARG A 588 -14.31 -50.82 0.14
CA ARG A 588 -14.43 -51.27 1.55
C ARG A 588 -15.13 -50.23 2.40
N MET A 589 -14.74 -48.95 2.29
CA MET A 589 -15.36 -47.87 3.06
C MET A 589 -16.82 -47.62 2.67
N THR A 590 -17.18 -47.81 1.38
CA THR A 590 -18.57 -47.75 0.92
C THR A 590 -19.39 -48.91 1.48
N GLU A 591 -18.88 -50.14 1.42
CA GLU A 591 -19.54 -51.35 1.93
C GLU A 591 -19.70 -51.32 3.46
N ILE A 592 -18.68 -50.86 4.19
CA ILE A 592 -18.76 -50.63 5.64
C ILE A 592 -19.78 -49.54 5.98
N GLY A 593 -19.90 -48.51 5.16
CA GLY A 593 -20.95 -47.50 5.29
C GLY A 593 -22.34 -48.11 5.11
N SER A 594 -22.53 -48.92 4.07
CA SER A 594 -23.77 -49.67 3.79
C SER A 594 -24.16 -50.58 4.96
N ARG A 595 -23.25 -51.46 5.38
CA ARG A 595 -23.45 -52.37 6.51
C ARG A 595 -23.72 -51.65 7.83
N TRP A 596 -23.08 -50.50 8.08
CA TRP A 596 -23.40 -49.69 9.26
C TRP A 596 -24.82 -49.12 9.20
N GLN A 597 -25.29 -48.65 8.05
CA GLN A 597 -26.68 -48.16 7.94
C GLN A 597 -27.68 -49.28 8.21
N SER A 598 -27.46 -50.47 7.63
CA SER A 598 -28.28 -51.67 7.83
C SER A 598 -28.18 -52.30 9.23
N LEU A 599 -27.23 -51.88 10.07
CA LEU A 599 -27.00 -52.47 11.39
C LEU A 599 -28.16 -52.15 12.38
N PRO A 600 -28.66 -53.10 13.19
CA PRO A 600 -29.68 -52.82 14.20
C PRO A 600 -29.23 -51.75 15.22
N GLN A 601 -30.17 -50.93 15.69
CA GLN A 601 -29.84 -49.81 16.59
C GLN A 601 -29.17 -50.27 17.89
N LYS A 602 -29.65 -51.37 18.49
CA LYS A 602 -29.04 -52.02 19.67
C LYS A 602 -27.55 -52.36 19.47
N GLU A 603 -27.13 -52.67 18.25
CA GLU A 603 -25.72 -52.95 17.93
C GLU A 603 -24.93 -51.67 17.64
N LYS A 604 -25.52 -50.69 16.97
CA LYS A 604 -24.97 -49.33 16.84
C LYS A 604 -24.65 -48.74 18.22
N ASP A 605 -25.56 -48.92 19.19
CA ASP A 605 -25.40 -48.47 20.57
C ASP A 605 -24.35 -49.26 21.35
N ARG A 606 -24.21 -50.58 21.10
CA ARG A 606 -23.09 -51.38 21.60
C ARG A 606 -21.75 -50.83 21.12
N TYR A 607 -21.62 -50.53 19.82
CA TYR A 607 -20.39 -49.92 19.28
C TYR A 607 -20.16 -48.49 19.77
N LYS A 608 -21.22 -47.70 19.98
CA LYS A 608 -21.15 -46.37 20.63
C LYS A 608 -20.54 -46.48 22.04
N LYS A 609 -21.11 -47.33 22.91
CA LYS A 609 -20.59 -47.55 24.28
C LYS A 609 -19.12 -48.02 24.30
N ILE A 610 -18.73 -48.91 23.38
CA ILE A 610 -17.34 -49.38 23.26
C ILE A 610 -16.39 -48.24 22.82
N ALA A 611 -16.83 -47.35 21.93
CA ALA A 611 -16.03 -46.19 21.51
C ALA A 611 -15.90 -45.15 22.63
N GLU A 612 -16.98 -44.86 23.36
CA GLU A 612 -17.01 -43.93 24.49
C GLU A 612 -16.12 -44.41 25.64
N GLU A 613 -16.19 -45.70 25.99
CA GLU A 613 -15.33 -46.29 27.02
C GLU A 613 -13.84 -46.23 26.62
N LYS A 614 -13.52 -46.51 25.34
CA LYS A 614 -12.14 -46.33 24.85
C LYS A 614 -11.68 -44.87 24.85
N GLN A 615 -12.58 -43.90 24.69
CA GLN A 615 -12.27 -42.48 24.85
C GLN A 615 -12.04 -42.08 26.30
N LYS A 616 -12.80 -42.61 27.26
CA LYS A 616 -12.55 -42.42 28.71
C LYS A 616 -11.17 -42.95 29.10
N GLN A 617 -10.86 -44.19 28.71
CA GLN A 617 -9.54 -44.81 28.94
C GLN A 617 -8.41 -43.99 28.31
N TYR A 618 -8.60 -43.48 27.09
CA TYR A 618 -7.63 -42.60 26.44
C TYR A 618 -7.45 -41.25 27.15
N LYS A 619 -8.52 -40.62 27.65
CA LYS A 619 -8.43 -39.35 28.39
C LYS A 619 -7.55 -39.52 29.64
N LEU A 620 -7.80 -40.57 30.43
CA LEU A 620 -7.02 -40.89 31.62
C LEU A 620 -5.55 -41.18 31.30
N GLN A 621 -5.27 -41.97 30.26
CA GLN A 621 -3.90 -42.24 29.80
C GLN A 621 -3.18 -40.97 29.32
N LEU A 622 -3.88 -40.10 28.59
CA LEU A 622 -3.32 -38.83 28.11
C LEU A 622 -3.05 -37.87 29.28
N GLU A 623 -3.92 -37.84 30.29
CA GLU A 623 -3.75 -37.02 31.48
C GLU A 623 -2.58 -37.51 32.36
N GLN A 624 -2.47 -38.83 32.59
CA GLN A 624 -1.34 -39.45 33.29
C GLN A 624 -0.01 -39.21 32.56
N TRP A 625 0.01 -39.36 31.23
CA TRP A 625 1.19 -39.07 30.41
C TRP A 625 1.55 -37.57 30.41
N LEU A 626 0.55 -36.69 30.29
CA LEU A 626 0.77 -35.24 30.42
C LEU A 626 1.31 -34.89 31.80
N ALA A 627 0.87 -35.55 32.87
CA ALA A 627 1.38 -35.32 34.22
C ALA A 627 2.87 -35.68 34.34
N SER A 628 3.34 -36.76 33.69
CA SER A 628 4.73 -37.24 33.76
C SER A 628 5.75 -36.40 32.98
N LEU A 629 5.32 -35.51 32.09
CA LEU A 629 6.22 -34.63 31.33
C LEU A 629 6.80 -33.48 32.18
N SER A 630 7.94 -32.91 31.78
CA SER A 630 8.45 -31.67 32.39
C SER A 630 7.58 -30.45 32.05
N SER A 631 7.72 -29.36 32.82
CA SER A 631 6.98 -28.10 32.55
C SER A 631 7.28 -27.51 31.17
N GLN A 632 8.49 -27.70 30.64
CA GLN A 632 8.89 -27.22 29.32
C GLN A 632 8.25 -28.06 28.19
N GLU A 633 8.19 -29.39 28.35
CA GLU A 633 7.50 -30.28 27.40
C GLU A 633 5.98 -30.09 27.43
N LYS A 634 5.40 -29.88 28.63
CA LYS A 634 3.99 -29.50 28.82
C LYS A 634 3.63 -28.21 28.07
N ALA A 635 4.52 -27.22 28.06
CA ALA A 635 4.35 -25.99 27.29
C ALA A 635 4.42 -26.24 25.77
N ALA A 636 5.46 -26.92 25.30
CA ALA A 636 5.64 -27.26 23.88
C ALA A 636 4.47 -28.09 23.31
N TYR A 637 3.93 -29.03 24.09
CA TYR A 637 2.75 -29.81 23.69
C TYR A 637 1.49 -28.94 23.58
N LYS A 638 1.24 -28.04 24.55
CA LYS A 638 0.12 -27.08 24.48
C LYS A 638 0.21 -26.18 23.24
N GLU A 639 1.41 -25.68 22.93
CA GLU A 639 1.66 -24.86 21.74
C GLU A 639 1.41 -25.65 20.44
N PHE A 640 1.96 -26.86 20.33
CA PHE A 640 1.74 -27.75 19.18
C PHE A 640 0.25 -28.05 18.93
N ILE A 641 -0.52 -28.31 19.99
CA ILE A 641 -1.98 -28.53 19.90
C ILE A 641 -2.75 -27.24 19.56
N SER A 642 -2.25 -26.06 19.96
CA SER A 642 -2.81 -24.76 19.57
C SER A 642 -2.58 -24.49 18.07
N LEU A 643 -1.33 -24.64 17.60
CA LEU A 643 -0.95 -24.49 16.20
C LEU A 643 -1.74 -25.45 15.29
N LYS A 644 -1.95 -26.69 15.75
CA LYS A 644 -2.73 -27.70 15.03
C LYS A 644 -4.22 -27.34 14.90
N ARG A 645 -4.81 -26.60 15.85
CA ARG A 645 -6.18 -26.08 15.72
C ARG A 645 -6.25 -24.91 14.73
N ARG A 646 -5.29 -23.97 14.77
CA ARG A 646 -5.17 -22.88 13.78
C ARG A 646 -4.94 -23.39 12.35
N GLY A 647 -4.24 -24.52 12.20
CA GLY A 647 -3.97 -25.12 10.89
C GLY A 647 -5.14 -25.84 10.21
N THR A 648 -6.31 -25.97 10.87
CA THR A 648 -7.48 -26.68 10.31
C THR A 648 -8.63 -25.78 9.83
N SER A 649 -8.62 -24.48 10.14
CA SER A 649 -9.61 -23.52 9.65
C SER A 649 -9.25 -23.03 8.24
N LYS A 650 -10.06 -23.37 7.24
CA LYS A 650 -9.93 -22.88 5.86
C LYS A 650 -11.00 -21.81 5.60
N PRO A 651 -10.64 -20.59 5.17
CA PRO A 651 -11.61 -19.54 4.87
C PRO A 651 -12.35 -19.84 3.56
N GLY A 652 -13.60 -19.37 3.46
CA GLY A 652 -14.42 -19.46 2.24
C GLY A 652 -15.29 -20.72 2.16
N GLY A 653 -16.48 -20.66 2.77
CA GLY A 653 -17.57 -21.62 2.57
C GLY A 653 -18.91 -20.91 2.70
N THR A 654 -19.66 -20.79 1.60
CA THR A 654 -20.93 -20.04 1.54
C THR A 654 -22.06 -20.75 2.29
N SER A 655 -22.95 -19.96 2.91
CA SER A 655 -24.00 -20.44 3.81
C SER A 655 -24.91 -21.53 3.23
N ALA A 656 -25.34 -22.45 4.10
CA ALA A 656 -26.22 -23.56 3.76
C ALA A 656 -27.69 -23.13 3.68
N LYS A 657 -28.36 -23.53 2.60
CA LYS A 657 -29.77 -23.20 2.33
C LYS A 657 -30.71 -24.06 3.17
N GLN A 658 -30.97 -23.66 4.41
CA GLN A 658 -32.04 -24.25 5.21
C GLN A 658 -33.40 -24.08 4.51
N LYS A 659 -34.27 -25.09 4.67
CA LYS A 659 -35.63 -25.10 4.14
C LYS A 659 -36.54 -25.67 5.21
N ALA A 660 -37.38 -24.81 5.80
CA ALA A 660 -38.21 -25.18 6.94
C ALA A 660 -39.33 -26.18 6.56
N LYS A 661 -39.68 -27.06 7.49
CA LYS A 661 -41.00 -27.67 7.62
C LYS A 661 -41.25 -28.00 9.10
N ALA A 662 -42.43 -27.68 9.62
CA ALA A 662 -42.75 -27.74 11.05
C ALA A 662 -43.77 -28.82 11.40
N LYS A 663 -43.74 -29.28 12.67
CA LYS A 663 -44.85 -29.68 13.58
C LYS A 663 -44.27 -30.41 14.82
N THR A 664 -44.59 -30.03 16.06
CA THR A 664 -45.66 -30.56 16.96
C THR A 664 -45.66 -32.10 17.09
N SER A 665 -45.77 -32.75 18.26
CA SER A 665 -45.99 -32.28 19.65
C SER A 665 -45.83 -33.45 20.65
N ASP A 666 -45.76 -33.33 21.99
CA ASP A 666 -45.21 -32.38 23.00
C ASP A 666 -45.30 -33.12 24.39
N GLU A 667 -45.38 -32.45 25.57
CA GLU A 667 -45.53 -32.99 26.97
C GLU A 667 -44.31 -33.79 27.58
N GLU A 668 -44.15 -34.04 28.90
CA GLU A 668 -44.15 -33.26 30.18
C GLU A 668 -43.42 -34.12 31.29
N GLU A 669 -43.33 -33.65 32.55
CA GLU A 669 -42.73 -34.27 33.77
C GLU A 669 -41.18 -34.45 33.74
N ASP A 670 -40.35 -33.88 34.64
CA ASP A 670 -40.22 -33.94 36.12
C ASP A 670 -39.45 -35.21 36.61
N ASP A 671 -38.62 -35.21 37.68
CA ASP A 671 -38.58 -34.32 38.86
C ASP A 671 -37.16 -34.10 39.49
N GLU A 672 -37.11 -33.27 40.54
CA GLU A 672 -36.10 -32.86 41.58
C GLU A 672 -34.90 -33.81 41.94
N GLU A 673 -33.80 -33.47 42.67
CA GLU A 673 -33.37 -32.52 43.74
C GLU A 673 -31.81 -32.29 43.57
N GLU A 674 -30.98 -31.36 44.11
CA GLU A 674 -30.92 -30.25 45.11
C GLU A 674 -30.67 -28.88 44.38
N GLU A 675 -30.50 -27.63 44.88
CA GLU A 675 -30.16 -26.90 46.15
C GLU A 675 -28.71 -27.06 46.73
N GLU A 676 -28.07 -26.13 47.47
CA GLU A 676 -28.31 -24.71 47.84
C GLU A 676 -27.23 -23.79 47.17
N LYS A 677 -27.53 -22.61 46.58
CA LYS A 677 -27.78 -21.27 47.18
C LYS A 677 -26.59 -20.63 47.93
N GLU A 678 -26.28 -19.34 47.84
CA GLU A 678 -26.69 -18.19 46.98
C GLU A 678 -25.62 -17.06 47.17
N SER A 679 -25.66 -15.81 46.64
CA SER A 679 -26.63 -15.00 45.86
C SER A 679 -25.91 -13.83 45.13
N GLU A 680 -26.59 -13.29 44.09
CA GLU A 680 -26.80 -11.86 43.72
C GLU A 680 -25.65 -10.83 43.60
N GLU A 681 -25.67 -9.85 42.68
CA GLU A 681 -26.58 -9.48 41.55
C GLU A 681 -25.84 -8.49 40.60
N GLY A 682 -26.33 -8.17 39.37
CA GLY A 682 -25.66 -7.08 38.60
C GLY A 682 -25.87 -6.77 37.11
N SER A 683 -26.71 -7.48 36.32
CA SER A 683 -27.26 -7.01 35.01
C SER A 683 -26.38 -6.74 33.75
N SER A 684 -26.96 -7.06 32.58
CA SER A 684 -26.79 -6.48 31.22
C SER A 684 -25.36 -6.25 30.65
N SER A 685 -24.83 -7.08 29.75
CA SER A 685 -25.22 -7.32 28.33
C SER A 685 -24.77 -6.25 27.33
N ALA A 686 -24.12 -6.71 26.25
CA ALA A 686 -23.81 -5.95 25.03
C ALA A 686 -23.74 -6.93 23.83
N GLU A 687 -24.56 -6.68 22.81
CA GLU A 687 -24.44 -7.28 21.48
C GLU A 687 -23.38 -6.47 20.70
N GLU A 688 -22.38 -7.10 20.09
CA GLU A 688 -21.50 -6.44 19.12
C GLU A 688 -21.27 -7.35 17.91
N SER A 689 -21.41 -6.79 16.71
CA SER A 689 -21.25 -7.51 15.45
C SER A 689 -20.30 -6.77 14.51
N GLU A 690 -19.16 -7.38 14.18
CA GLU A 690 -18.31 -6.99 13.06
C GLU A 690 -18.66 -7.96 11.89
N ASP A 691 -19.13 -7.58 10.70
CA ASP A 691 -18.89 -6.42 9.81
C ASP A 691 -17.70 -6.61 8.85
N GLY A 692 -17.66 -5.82 7.77
CA GLY A 692 -16.62 -5.90 6.73
C GLY A 692 -17.06 -5.36 5.37
N ASP A 693 -16.69 -4.10 5.11
CA ASP A 693 -15.78 -3.64 4.03
C ASP A 693 -15.87 -4.31 2.63
N ASP A 694 -15.73 -3.56 1.53
CA ASP A 694 -14.46 -2.86 1.20
C ASP A 694 -14.64 -1.66 0.23
N ASP A 695 -13.62 -0.80 0.19
CA ASP A 695 -13.48 0.35 -0.71
C ASP A 695 -12.84 -0.06 -2.06
N GLU A 696 -12.84 0.84 -3.07
CA GLU A 696 -11.65 1.12 -3.90
C GLU A 696 -11.82 2.36 -4.80
N ASP A 697 -10.71 3.09 -4.94
CA ASP A 697 -10.48 4.41 -5.56
C ASP A 697 -10.98 4.65 -7.00
N ASP A 698 -11.08 5.94 -7.38
CA ASP A 698 -10.78 6.41 -8.75
C ASP A 698 -10.10 7.81 -8.71
N ASP A 699 -9.39 8.16 -9.79
CA ASP A 699 -8.29 9.14 -9.83
C ASP A 699 -8.67 10.65 -9.78
N ASN A 700 -7.65 11.50 -9.58
CA ASN A 700 -7.77 12.94 -9.35
C ASN A 700 -7.24 13.78 -10.53
N GLU A 701 -8.13 14.52 -11.21
CA GLU A 701 -7.79 15.57 -12.18
C GLU A 701 -7.90 16.95 -11.52
N ASP A 702 -6.76 17.62 -11.31
CA ASP A 702 -6.68 19.05 -11.00
C ASP A 702 -6.37 19.81 -12.31
N GLU A 703 -7.16 20.82 -12.65
CA GLU A 703 -6.89 21.74 -13.78
C GLU A 703 -6.07 22.95 -13.29
N ASP A 704 -4.87 23.13 -13.82
CA ASP A 704 -4.07 24.36 -13.65
C ASP A 704 -4.60 25.47 -14.59
N GLU A 705 -4.83 26.68 -14.07
CA GLU A 705 -4.98 27.90 -14.91
C GLU A 705 -3.62 28.63 -14.97
N GLU A 706 -3.05 28.71 -16.16
CA GLU A 706 -1.76 29.36 -16.45
C GLU A 706 -1.89 30.90 -16.54
N ASP A 707 -0.86 31.62 -16.11
CA ASP A 707 -0.73 33.09 -16.24
C ASP A 707 0.67 33.42 -16.78
N GLU A 708 0.87 33.21 -18.09
CA GLU A 708 2.12 33.54 -18.78
C GLU A 708 2.15 35.02 -19.23
N GLU A 709 2.97 35.84 -18.58
CA GLU A 709 3.51 37.06 -19.23
C GLU A 709 4.76 36.68 -20.05
N ALA A 710 4.64 36.77 -21.38
CA ALA A 710 5.73 36.46 -22.31
C ALA A 710 6.80 37.58 -22.35
N GLU A 711 8.08 37.19 -22.41
CA GLU A 711 9.15 38.12 -22.80
C GLU A 711 9.24 38.24 -24.33
N ASP A 712 8.88 39.38 -24.90
CA ASP A 712 9.26 39.73 -26.27
C ASP A 712 10.78 39.99 -26.34
N LYS A 713 11.49 39.12 -27.06
CA LYS A 713 12.89 39.34 -27.50
C LYS A 713 13.06 38.93 -28.96
N GLU A 714 12.51 39.75 -29.87
CA GLU A 714 12.87 39.65 -31.28
C GLU A 714 14.35 40.00 -31.50
N ASN A 715 15.04 39.18 -32.28
CA ASN A 715 16.38 39.50 -32.78
C ASN A 715 16.25 40.51 -33.93
N LYS A 716 16.88 41.69 -33.81
CA LYS A 716 17.23 42.51 -34.97
C LYS A 716 18.74 42.59 -35.13
N SER A 717 19.23 42.27 -36.33
CA SER A 717 20.65 42.14 -36.62
C SER A 717 21.05 43.09 -37.75
N GLU A 718 21.86 44.11 -37.47
CA GLU A 718 22.53 44.90 -38.53
C GLU A 718 23.70 45.78 -38.04
N SER A 719 24.91 45.23 -38.19
CA SER A 719 26.12 45.94 -38.68
C SER A 719 26.94 46.89 -37.77
N SER A 720 28.20 47.07 -38.20
CA SER A 720 29.08 48.25 -38.04
C SER A 720 29.55 48.62 -36.62
N SER A 721 30.80 48.47 -36.15
CA SER A 721 32.18 48.56 -36.71
C SER A 721 32.89 49.93 -36.56
N SER A 722 33.32 50.25 -35.33
CA SER A 722 34.40 51.19 -34.98
C SER A 722 34.77 51.00 -33.51
N GLY A 723 36.01 51.09 -33.02
CA GLY A 723 37.29 51.40 -33.66
C GLY A 723 38.02 52.52 -32.89
N SER A 724 39.30 52.31 -32.53
CA SER A 724 40.18 53.25 -31.78
C SER A 724 39.82 53.45 -30.29
N SER A 725 40.73 53.80 -29.36
CA SER A 725 42.22 53.82 -29.34
C SER A 725 42.75 53.93 -27.88
N SER A 726 44.06 54.16 -27.71
CA SER A 726 44.86 54.30 -26.47
C SER A 726 45.10 53.00 -25.68
N GLU A 727 46.32 52.43 -25.58
CA GLU A 727 47.65 52.97 -25.14
C GLU A 727 47.74 53.01 -23.60
N ASP A 728 48.81 52.61 -22.91
CA ASP A 728 50.21 52.28 -23.27
C ASP A 728 50.72 51.15 -22.31
N SER A 729 51.47 50.10 -22.70
CA SER A 729 52.95 49.98 -22.87
C SER A 729 53.80 50.28 -21.60
N SER A 730 55.01 49.75 -21.37
CA SER A 730 55.71 48.53 -21.80
C SER A 730 57.10 48.42 -21.13
N GLU A 731 57.56 47.22 -20.72
CA GLU A 731 58.96 46.83 -20.42
C GLU A 731 58.92 45.31 -20.06
N SER A 732 59.87 44.43 -20.40
CA SER A 732 61.15 44.48 -21.13
C SER A 732 61.22 43.19 -22.03
N ASP A 733 62.22 42.83 -22.83
CA ASP A 733 63.63 43.26 -23.00
C ASP A 733 64.16 42.77 -24.37
N SER A 734 65.06 43.50 -25.05
CA SER A 734 66.07 42.98 -26.01
C SER A 734 66.92 44.10 -26.64
N GLU A 735 68.23 44.06 -26.36
CA GLU A 735 69.37 44.83 -26.95
C GLU A 735 69.44 46.35 -26.70
#